data_AF-A0A961GYB8-F1
#
_entry.id   AF-A0A961GYB8-F1
#
_cell.length_a   1.000
_cell.length_b   1.000
_cell.length_c   1.000
_cell.angle_alpha   90.00
_cell.angle_beta   90.00
_cell.angle_gamma   90.00
#
_symmetry.space_group_name_H-M   'P 1'
#
loop_
_entity.id
_entity.type
_entity.pdbx_description
1 polymer ?
#
loop_
_entity_poly.entity_id
_entity_poly.type
_entity_poly.pdbx_seq_one_letter_code
_entity_poly.pdbx_strand_id
1 'polypeptide(L)'
;MRSLTLVFILAGVATATDLTLKPGNLPAVLNQARKAPKPVRIIVEDGVHPLTETITLGKDDAQVTWIGKNAVFMAGKPVTGWQKAEGGLWKAALPDKAWKFEQLWINGRRATLARSPNKGYFHITEAVAADAFKGLTQNMNFHAFCVAKEQYDVLKAIPQEQRDDVLLTVTHAWAVGQCRIQELNDEMLGVRIKGRSRYPFVEFEPDQRWWVENFRAALDAPGEWFLDKARGELLYWPLPGEDMTKAEVIAPVVEKFIIMKGASDVRFEGISFQYSNHLYPAEGLHDGQAATTSGGSIEIEDSRGIHFANCEIAHTGLHAIWFKNGCADSSVTHGHLHDLGGGGVYVGETKRPEDARVNHHITIDDCIIQHGGRLHPSACGVVFTHTQHCAVTHCDIGDFFYTGVSAGWNWGYGDTASCDTLVENNHIHHLGWAYLSDMGGYYGLGTSPGTVIRGNHVHHVAAHRYGGWGLYNDEGSSTVLMENNLVHDTWNAGFHQHYGYFNTVRNNIFAFGHTAQIQASRNEPRLRFRYLNNIVVWDPASPLLDGGEWNWKFFDKIERGDPKDSLVFRSNLYWPTDGKIPALLTKTHFTWNDWRKMGRDNGSLFADPLFENIAKRDFRLKPGSPAEKIGFKPWDLTLAGVRKADAPWLALAAKGQDYPSWDTDAKPWPAPPYKIDQDFEHTSLGMIGIRGAKYDRENKGESIGVTDEMSSPFTPGGKRCLKVQDAAGLKHSYDPVLDLYPTTWDGGIFHIEFDIMAQDGADWFFEIRGKNGDFGNGPYLRWQKGQLAASTNGKVQLTPIPAGEWFRVLITATTGSGKWSLEITRQDGTKQSFADLACKPAWTSASYMLFSALGTTKTAFFIDDLKMEQMTTP
;
A
#
# COMPACT_ATOMS: atom_id res chain seq x y z
N MET A 1 62.77 -31.06 27.17
CA MET A 1 63.06 -29.76 27.79
C MET A 1 62.71 -28.64 26.83
N ARG A 2 61.50 -28.06 26.95
CA ARG A 2 61.19 -26.65 26.64
C ARG A 2 60.03 -26.27 27.56
N SER A 3 60.34 -25.45 28.55
CA SER A 3 59.40 -24.96 29.56
C SER A 3 58.60 -23.81 28.97
N LEU A 4 57.27 -23.93 28.91
CA LEU A 4 56.38 -22.80 28.67
C LEU A 4 55.83 -22.36 30.03
N THR A 5 56.34 -21.24 30.53
CA THR A 5 55.85 -20.58 31.74
C THR A 5 54.50 -19.95 31.45
N LEU A 6 53.44 -20.49 32.07
CA LEU A 6 52.11 -19.88 32.07
C LEU A 6 52.14 -18.66 33.01
N VAL A 7 52.10 -17.46 32.46
CA VAL A 7 51.90 -16.22 33.23
C VAL A 7 50.39 -16.08 33.43
N PHE A 8 49.91 -16.36 34.64
CA PHE A 8 48.57 -15.94 35.07
C PHE A 8 48.59 -14.43 35.29
N ILE A 9 48.10 -13.66 34.31
CA ILE A 9 47.69 -12.28 34.56
C ILE A 9 46.34 -12.37 35.28
N LEU A 10 46.32 -12.08 36.60
CA LEU A 10 45.09 -11.77 37.30
C LEU A 10 44.49 -10.51 36.67
N ALA A 11 43.53 -10.67 35.76
CA ALA A 11 42.62 -9.61 35.39
C ALA A 11 41.74 -9.32 36.61
N GLY A 12 42.02 -8.23 37.32
CA GLY A 12 41.13 -7.73 38.36
C GLY A 12 39.76 -7.48 37.76
N VAL A 13 38.72 -8.08 38.35
CA VAL A 13 37.32 -7.81 38.00
C VAL A 13 37.05 -6.37 38.41
N ALA A 14 37.08 -5.44 37.44
CA ALA A 14 36.70 -4.06 37.69
C ALA A 14 35.21 -4.03 38.06
N THR A 15 34.90 -3.63 39.29
CA THR A 15 33.51 -3.43 39.75
C THR A 15 32.95 -2.18 39.08
N ALA A 16 31.79 -2.28 38.43
CA ALA A 16 31.16 -1.15 37.77
C ALA A 16 30.83 -0.02 38.77
N THR A 17 30.99 1.23 38.35
CA THR A 17 30.55 2.39 39.14
C THR A 17 29.04 2.59 38.97
N ASP A 18 28.28 2.59 40.06
CA ASP A 18 26.84 2.85 40.03
C ASP A 18 26.56 4.36 40.20
N LEU A 19 25.76 4.92 39.29
CA LEU A 19 25.27 6.30 39.34
C LEU A 19 23.74 6.29 39.35
N THR A 20 23.11 7.12 40.18
CA THR A 20 21.64 7.19 40.27
C THR A 20 21.08 8.33 39.43
N LEU A 21 20.18 8.00 38.50
CA LEU A 21 19.42 8.95 37.71
C LEU A 21 18.05 9.18 38.34
N LYS A 22 17.77 10.44 38.69
CA LYS A 22 16.49 10.91 39.22
C LYS A 22 15.77 11.76 38.18
N PRO A 23 14.44 11.93 38.27
CA PRO A 23 13.73 12.86 37.40
C PRO A 23 14.39 14.25 37.42
N GLY A 24 14.77 14.75 36.23
CA GLY A 24 15.31 16.10 36.04
C GLY A 24 16.83 16.28 36.21
N ASN A 25 17.62 15.23 36.53
CA ASN A 25 19.09 15.37 36.68
C ASN A 25 19.93 14.65 35.59
N LEU A 26 19.30 14.27 34.48
CA LEU A 26 19.92 13.52 33.37
C LEU A 26 21.26 14.10 32.86
N PRO A 27 21.39 15.42 32.54
CA PRO A 27 22.65 15.96 32.05
C PRO A 27 23.81 15.83 33.05
N ALA A 28 23.52 15.92 34.35
CA ALA A 28 24.53 15.80 35.39
C ALA A 28 25.04 14.35 35.50
N VAL A 29 24.14 13.36 35.47
CA VAL A 29 24.48 11.93 35.56
C VAL A 29 25.24 11.46 34.33
N LEU A 30 24.83 11.89 33.13
CA LEU A 30 25.59 11.63 31.89
C LEU A 30 27.02 12.16 31.97
N ASN A 31 27.20 13.40 32.43
CA ASN A 31 28.53 13.99 32.58
C ASN A 31 29.39 13.26 33.63
N GLN A 32 28.79 12.72 34.69
CA GLN A 32 29.49 11.86 35.65
C GLN A 32 29.87 10.52 35.02
N ALA A 33 28.96 9.88 34.29
CA ALA A 33 29.20 8.60 33.62
C ALA A 33 30.34 8.67 32.59
N ARG A 34 30.47 9.79 31.87
CA ARG A 34 31.56 10.04 30.91
C ARG A 34 32.94 10.19 31.57
N LYS A 35 32.97 10.66 32.82
CA LYS A 35 34.23 10.89 33.58
C LYS A 35 34.62 9.71 34.46
N ALA A 36 33.68 8.82 34.78
CA ALA A 36 33.92 7.68 35.64
C ALA A 36 34.75 6.58 34.93
N PRO A 37 35.58 5.83 35.67
CA PRO A 37 36.21 4.62 35.15
C PRO A 37 35.15 3.63 34.65
N LYS A 38 35.34 3.11 33.44
CA LYS A 38 34.43 2.12 32.83
C LYS A 38 34.71 0.72 33.39
N PRO A 39 33.70 -0.15 33.52
CA PRO A 39 32.29 0.05 33.13
C PRO A 39 31.47 0.88 34.15
N VAL A 40 30.35 1.47 33.69
CA VAL A 40 29.43 2.28 34.51
C VAL A 40 28.01 1.72 34.41
N ARG A 41 27.28 1.77 35.53
CA ARG A 41 25.85 1.49 35.59
C ARG A 41 25.09 2.75 35.98
N ILE A 42 24.08 3.10 35.21
CA ILE A 42 23.13 4.16 35.54
C ILE A 42 21.85 3.49 36.02
N ILE A 43 21.58 3.61 37.32
CA ILE A 43 20.36 3.11 37.96
C ILE A 43 19.32 4.22 37.88
N VAL A 44 18.31 4.01 37.05
CA VAL A 44 17.21 4.95 36.83
C VAL A 44 16.13 4.72 37.87
N GLU A 45 15.86 5.73 38.70
CA GLU A 45 14.78 5.67 39.70
C GLU A 45 13.42 5.51 39.03
N ASP A 46 12.50 4.83 39.71
CA ASP A 46 11.12 4.63 39.25
C ASP A 46 10.40 5.95 38.98
N GLY A 47 9.50 5.95 38.00
CA GLY A 47 8.63 7.07 37.66
C GLY A 47 8.94 7.72 36.31
N VAL A 48 8.32 8.89 36.10
CA VAL A 48 8.44 9.63 34.84
C VAL A 48 9.69 10.52 34.85
N HIS A 49 10.50 10.38 33.81
CA HIS A 49 11.67 11.20 33.49
C HIS A 49 11.34 12.04 32.25
N PRO A 50 10.88 13.29 32.40
CA PRO A 50 10.53 14.12 31.27
C PRO A 50 11.75 14.41 30.38
N LEU A 51 11.57 14.27 29.07
CA LEU A 51 12.56 14.68 28.08
C LEU A 51 12.17 16.04 27.50
N THR A 52 13.05 17.01 27.68
CA THR A 52 12.95 18.33 27.05
C THR A 52 13.85 18.46 25.82
N GLU A 53 14.78 17.53 25.64
CA GLU A 53 15.72 17.45 24.52
C GLU A 53 16.10 15.98 24.25
N THR A 54 16.57 15.70 23.04
CA THR A 54 17.06 14.37 22.65
C THR A 54 18.31 13.97 23.42
N ILE A 55 18.35 12.75 23.94
CA ILE A 55 19.54 12.20 24.58
C ILE A 55 20.58 11.90 23.50
N THR A 56 21.77 12.52 23.60
CA THR A 56 22.87 12.27 22.66
C THR A 56 23.96 11.42 23.31
N LEU A 57 24.28 10.29 22.70
CA LEU A 57 25.29 9.33 23.16
C LEU A 57 26.37 9.14 22.09
N GLY A 58 27.62 8.98 22.51
CA GLY A 58 28.73 8.68 21.60
C GLY A 58 29.87 7.92 22.25
N LYS A 59 31.08 8.05 21.70
CA LYS A 59 32.28 7.32 22.14
C LYS A 59 32.58 7.42 23.65
N ASP A 60 32.28 8.55 24.28
CA ASP A 60 32.56 8.77 25.71
C ASP A 60 31.53 8.06 26.63
N ASP A 61 30.43 7.59 26.03
CA ASP A 61 29.35 6.86 26.66
C ASP A 61 29.53 5.33 26.53
N ALA A 62 30.70 4.88 26.10
CA ALA A 62 30.99 3.45 25.97
C ALA A 62 30.97 2.71 27.32
N GLN A 63 30.61 1.42 27.28
CA GLN A 63 30.53 0.52 28.45
C GLN A 63 29.61 1.07 29.56
N VAL A 64 28.43 1.57 29.18
CA VAL A 64 27.42 2.10 30.10
C VAL A 64 26.15 1.26 30.03
N THR A 65 25.68 0.78 31.18
CA THR A 65 24.42 0.02 31.32
C THR A 65 23.39 0.85 32.08
N TRP A 66 22.24 1.12 31.47
CA TRP A 66 21.10 1.83 32.05
C TRP A 66 20.06 0.82 32.53
N ILE A 67 19.63 0.91 33.78
CA ILE A 67 18.73 -0.07 34.41
C ILE A 67 17.57 0.66 35.09
N GLY A 68 16.32 0.37 34.71
CA GLY A 68 15.16 1.00 35.36
C GLY A 68 13.83 0.39 34.92
N LYS A 69 13.32 -0.59 35.68
CA LYS A 69 12.13 -1.39 35.33
C LYS A 69 10.81 -0.60 35.26
N ASN A 70 10.66 0.43 36.09
CA ASN A 70 9.45 1.27 36.10
C ASN A 70 9.78 2.72 35.73
N ALA A 71 10.85 2.93 34.97
CA ALA A 71 11.28 4.25 34.53
C ALA A 71 10.74 4.55 33.13
N VAL A 72 10.02 5.66 33.00
CA VAL A 72 9.45 6.13 31.73
C VAL A 72 10.13 7.42 31.30
N PHE A 73 10.93 7.37 30.25
CA PHE A 73 11.38 8.56 29.54
C PHE A 73 10.25 9.08 28.66
N MET A 74 9.65 10.19 29.08
CA MET A 74 8.45 10.76 28.46
C MET A 74 8.84 11.97 27.60
N ALA A 75 8.70 11.84 26.28
CA ALA A 75 8.96 12.91 25.32
C ALA A 75 7.75 13.82 25.07
N GLY A 76 6.64 13.58 25.76
CA GLY A 76 5.45 14.44 25.78
C GLY A 76 5.21 15.12 27.12
N LYS A 77 4.12 15.88 27.20
CA LYS A 77 3.62 16.43 28.47
C LYS A 77 2.09 16.48 28.50
N PRO A 78 1.48 16.46 29.70
CA PRO A 78 0.02 16.54 29.83
C PRO A 78 -0.54 17.87 29.32
N VAL A 79 -1.69 17.82 28.66
CA VAL A 79 -2.55 18.96 28.39
C VAL A 79 -3.70 18.94 29.39
N THR A 80 -3.77 19.98 30.23
CA THR A 80 -4.76 20.10 31.32
C THR A 80 -5.72 21.25 31.09
N GLY A 81 -6.75 21.38 31.94
CA GLY A 81 -7.68 22.51 31.89
C GLY A 81 -8.76 22.36 30.82
N TRP A 82 -9.15 21.12 30.51
CA TRP A 82 -10.20 20.79 29.57
C TRP A 82 -11.57 21.29 30.04
N GLN A 83 -12.30 21.91 29.10
CA GLN A 83 -13.62 22.50 29.33
C GLN A 83 -14.56 22.05 28.21
N LYS A 84 -15.85 21.92 28.52
CA LYS A 84 -16.86 21.68 27.47
C LYS A 84 -16.93 22.87 26.52
N ALA A 85 -17.01 22.56 25.23
CA ALA A 85 -17.26 23.50 24.15
C ALA A 85 -18.59 23.15 23.46
N GLU A 86 -18.99 23.96 22.47
CA GLU A 86 -20.20 23.73 21.70
C GLU A 86 -20.12 22.42 20.88
N GLY A 87 -21.28 21.82 20.58
CA GLY A 87 -21.36 20.66 19.70
C GLY A 87 -20.83 19.34 20.28
N GLY A 88 -20.65 19.24 21.60
CA GLY A 88 -20.14 18.02 22.26
C GLY A 88 -18.60 17.95 22.32
N LEU A 89 -17.92 18.96 21.80
CA LEU A 89 -16.47 19.09 21.87
C LEU A 89 -15.99 19.45 23.27
N TRP A 90 -14.73 19.16 23.51
CA TRP A 90 -13.95 19.67 24.63
C TRP A 90 -12.78 20.48 24.10
N LYS A 91 -12.36 21.48 24.90
CA LYS A 91 -11.21 22.32 24.56
C LYS A 91 -10.30 22.60 25.73
N ALA A 92 -9.02 22.79 25.44
CA ALA A 92 -8.02 23.24 26.39
C ALA A 92 -7.15 24.33 25.76
N ALA A 93 -6.78 25.35 26.53
CA ALA A 93 -5.80 26.33 26.08
C ALA A 93 -4.39 25.74 26.20
N LEU A 94 -3.56 25.92 25.17
CA LEU A 94 -2.16 25.52 25.25
C LEU A 94 -1.38 26.47 26.17
N PRO A 95 -0.46 25.94 26.99
CA PRO A 95 0.39 26.77 27.85
C PRO A 95 1.37 27.64 27.04
N ASP A 96 1.69 27.23 25.82
CA ASP A 96 2.53 27.96 24.87
C ASP A 96 1.94 27.81 23.46
N LYS A 97 1.64 28.93 22.79
CA LYS A 97 1.11 28.95 21.42
C LYS A 97 2.13 28.51 20.37
N ALA A 98 3.43 28.51 20.70
CA ALA A 98 4.48 28.05 19.81
C ALA A 98 4.63 26.51 19.80
N TRP A 99 3.97 25.81 20.73
CA TRP A 99 4.05 24.35 20.81
C TRP A 99 3.31 23.68 19.65
N LYS A 100 4.06 22.93 18.84
CA LYS A 100 3.55 22.23 17.65
C LYS A 100 3.66 20.72 17.81
N PHE A 101 2.59 20.03 17.44
CA PHE A 101 2.50 18.58 17.40
C PHE A 101 1.40 18.17 16.41
N GLU A 102 1.53 16.97 15.86
CA GLU A 102 0.55 16.37 14.94
C GLU A 102 0.10 14.98 15.44
N GLN A 103 0.34 14.69 16.72
CA GLN A 103 -0.14 13.51 17.43
C GLN A 103 -0.70 13.91 18.80
N LEU A 104 -1.70 13.16 19.27
CA LEU A 104 -2.32 13.35 20.57
C LEU A 104 -2.73 11.98 21.11
N TRP A 105 -2.57 11.77 22.41
CA TRP A 105 -3.00 10.54 23.08
C TRP A 105 -3.98 10.85 24.20
N ILE A 106 -5.05 10.05 24.28
CA ILE A 106 -6.11 10.14 25.29
C ILE A 106 -6.14 8.79 26.02
N ASN A 107 -5.78 8.76 27.30
CA ASN A 107 -5.66 7.56 28.12
C ASN A 107 -4.80 6.46 27.43
N GLY A 108 -3.66 6.85 26.86
CA GLY A 108 -2.75 5.96 26.12
C GLY A 108 -3.19 5.61 24.69
N ARG A 109 -4.42 5.90 24.27
CA ARG A 109 -4.88 5.67 22.88
C ARG A 109 -4.52 6.87 22.00
N ARG A 110 -3.90 6.63 20.84
CA ARG A 110 -3.71 7.66 19.81
C ARG A 110 -5.07 8.16 19.29
N ALA A 111 -5.29 9.46 19.37
CA ALA A 111 -6.47 10.12 18.82
C ALA A 111 -6.28 10.43 17.33
N THR A 112 -7.38 10.41 16.58
CA THR A 112 -7.37 10.67 15.13
C THR A 112 -7.21 12.15 14.89
N LEU A 113 -6.19 12.56 14.13
CA LEU A 113 -6.14 13.93 13.63
C LEU A 113 -7.35 14.15 12.73
N ALA A 114 -8.13 15.20 12.97
CA ALA A 114 -9.39 15.45 12.27
C ALA A 114 -9.24 15.30 10.76
N ARG A 115 -10.06 14.44 10.15
CA ARG A 115 -9.88 14.03 8.74
C ARG A 115 -11.17 14.05 7.94
N SER A 116 -11.05 14.09 6.62
CA SER A 116 -12.16 13.88 5.71
C SER A 116 -11.75 13.02 4.51
N PRO A 117 -12.59 12.04 4.10
CA PRO A 117 -13.74 11.54 4.87
C PRO A 117 -13.29 10.84 6.17
N ASN A 118 -14.18 10.75 7.16
CA ASN A 118 -13.91 10.06 8.44
C ASN A 118 -13.58 8.58 8.26
N LYS A 119 -14.16 7.96 7.22
CA LYS A 119 -13.90 6.59 6.78
C LYS A 119 -13.85 6.54 5.25
N GLY A 120 -13.03 5.65 4.70
CA GLY A 120 -12.83 5.53 3.25
C GLY A 120 -11.94 6.62 2.66
N TYR A 121 -12.14 6.90 1.37
CA TYR A 121 -11.25 7.75 0.57
C TYR A 121 -12.02 8.68 -0.37
N PHE A 122 -11.41 9.83 -0.64
CA PHE A 122 -11.63 10.59 -1.86
C PHE A 122 -10.85 9.99 -3.03
N HIS A 123 -11.20 10.40 -4.25
CA HIS A 123 -10.65 9.82 -5.48
C HIS A 123 -10.27 10.93 -6.46
N ILE A 124 -9.02 10.87 -6.96
CA ILE A 124 -8.51 11.79 -7.99
C ILE A 124 -9.31 11.58 -9.29
N THR A 125 -9.59 12.64 -10.04
CA THR A 125 -10.30 12.53 -11.32
C THR A 125 -9.31 12.42 -12.48
N GLU A 126 -8.28 13.27 -12.52
CA GLU A 126 -7.34 13.31 -13.63
C GLU A 126 -6.01 13.98 -13.26
N ALA A 127 -5.03 13.88 -14.17
CA ALA A 127 -3.78 14.62 -14.09
C ALA A 127 -3.98 16.05 -14.64
N VAL A 128 -3.24 17.02 -14.10
CA VAL A 128 -3.33 18.42 -14.57
C VAL A 128 -2.62 18.63 -15.91
N ALA A 129 -3.02 19.68 -16.64
CA ALA A 129 -2.33 20.16 -17.84
C ALA A 129 -1.12 21.07 -17.54
N ALA A 130 -0.31 21.35 -18.57
CA ALA A 130 0.96 22.10 -18.49
C ALA A 130 0.84 23.59 -18.18
N ASP A 131 -0.36 24.12 -18.26
CA ASP A 131 -0.71 25.52 -17.97
C ASP A 131 -1.70 25.65 -16.82
N ALA A 132 -2.16 24.52 -16.25
CA ALA A 132 -3.06 24.52 -15.09
C ALA A 132 -2.45 25.24 -13.88
N PHE A 133 -1.13 25.29 -13.77
CA PHE A 133 -0.46 26.12 -12.78
C PHE A 133 0.69 26.89 -13.40
N LYS A 134 0.79 28.18 -13.08
CA LYS A 134 1.85 29.05 -13.61
C LYS A 134 3.23 28.46 -13.28
N GLY A 135 4.03 28.25 -14.34
CA GLY A 135 5.40 27.74 -14.23
C GLY A 135 5.52 26.23 -14.02
N LEU A 136 4.43 25.47 -13.97
CA LEU A 136 4.45 24.01 -13.85
C LEU A 136 4.27 23.34 -15.22
N THR A 137 5.37 23.17 -15.97
CA THR A 137 5.32 22.64 -17.34
C THR A 137 5.96 21.25 -17.49
N GLN A 138 6.54 20.70 -16.42
CA GLN A 138 7.23 19.41 -16.44
C GLN A 138 6.78 18.54 -15.27
N ASN A 139 6.68 17.23 -15.51
CA ASN A 139 6.35 16.23 -14.49
C ASN A 139 5.11 16.59 -13.66
N MET A 140 4.11 17.24 -14.27
CA MET A 140 3.02 17.88 -13.53
C MET A 140 2.25 16.88 -12.66
N ASN A 141 2.11 15.64 -13.14
CA ASN A 141 1.46 14.54 -12.42
C ASN A 141 2.19 14.12 -11.13
N PHE A 142 3.40 14.63 -10.86
CA PHE A 142 4.10 14.47 -9.57
C PHE A 142 3.88 15.65 -8.61
N HIS A 143 3.28 16.74 -9.09
CA HIS A 143 3.14 18.00 -8.36
C HIS A 143 1.69 18.45 -8.20
N ALA A 144 0.77 17.94 -9.02
CA ALA A 144 -0.61 18.35 -8.99
C ALA A 144 -1.53 17.30 -9.62
N PHE A 145 -2.80 17.36 -9.24
CA PHE A 145 -3.89 16.52 -9.73
C PHE A 145 -5.22 17.28 -9.69
N CYS A 146 -6.22 16.83 -10.44
CA CYS A 146 -7.59 17.37 -10.37
C CYS A 146 -8.48 16.44 -9.54
N VAL A 147 -9.55 17.00 -8.97
CA VAL A 147 -10.53 16.27 -8.17
C VAL A 147 -11.96 16.64 -8.58
N ALA A 148 -12.93 15.86 -8.13
CA ALA A 148 -14.34 16.19 -8.32
C ALA A 148 -14.71 17.46 -7.54
N LYS A 149 -15.72 18.20 -8.04
CA LYS A 149 -16.13 19.49 -7.49
C LYS A 149 -16.45 19.42 -5.99
N GLU A 150 -17.12 18.37 -5.54
CA GLU A 150 -17.51 18.20 -4.13
C GLU A 150 -16.27 18.07 -3.23
N GLN A 151 -15.23 17.38 -3.71
CA GLN A 151 -13.96 17.23 -2.99
C GLN A 151 -13.16 18.54 -3.03
N TYR A 152 -13.18 19.25 -4.16
CA TYR A 152 -12.54 20.55 -4.29
C TYR A 152 -13.15 21.59 -3.36
N ASP A 153 -14.48 21.62 -3.24
CA ASP A 153 -15.22 22.55 -2.38
C ASP A 153 -14.83 22.36 -0.90
N VAL A 154 -14.55 21.13 -0.46
CA VAL A 154 -13.99 20.86 0.88
C VAL A 154 -12.67 21.62 1.06
N LEU A 155 -11.72 21.49 0.14
CA LEU A 155 -10.41 22.16 0.21
C LEU A 155 -10.54 23.69 0.12
N LYS A 156 -11.43 24.16 -0.75
CA LYS A 156 -11.69 25.60 -0.96
C LYS A 156 -12.27 26.26 0.27
N ALA A 157 -13.17 25.56 1.00
CA ALA A 157 -13.78 26.06 2.22
C ALA A 157 -12.80 26.18 3.40
N ILE A 158 -11.64 25.52 3.34
CA ILE A 158 -10.60 25.63 4.38
C ILE A 158 -10.04 27.06 4.37
N PRO A 159 -10.04 27.78 5.51
CA PRO A 159 -9.44 29.10 5.61
C PRO A 159 -7.97 29.09 5.19
N GLN A 160 -7.52 30.13 4.48
CA GLN A 160 -6.15 30.20 3.95
C GLN A 160 -5.08 29.96 5.02
N GLU A 161 -5.29 30.50 6.23
CA GLU A 161 -4.41 30.35 7.39
C GLU A 161 -4.27 28.91 7.91
N GLN A 162 -5.25 28.05 7.65
CA GLN A 162 -5.21 26.62 7.99
C GLN A 162 -4.68 25.78 6.83
N ARG A 163 -4.88 26.23 5.59
CA ARG A 163 -4.59 25.46 4.37
C ARG A 163 -3.12 25.04 4.23
N ASP A 164 -2.20 25.85 4.75
CA ASP A 164 -0.76 25.55 4.73
C ASP A 164 -0.39 24.33 5.60
N ASP A 165 -1.18 24.03 6.62
CA ASP A 165 -1.00 22.95 7.58
C ASP A 165 -1.87 21.72 7.27
N VAL A 166 -2.67 21.77 6.21
CA VAL A 166 -3.45 20.62 5.75
C VAL A 166 -2.51 19.53 5.27
N LEU A 167 -2.82 18.28 5.61
CA LEU A 167 -2.11 17.11 5.13
C LEU A 167 -3.00 16.35 4.14
N LEU A 168 -2.52 16.18 2.92
CA LEU A 168 -3.13 15.29 1.93
C LEU A 168 -2.34 13.99 1.92
N THR A 169 -2.95 12.87 2.26
CA THR A 169 -2.28 11.58 2.08
C THR A 169 -2.86 10.86 0.88
N VAL A 170 -2.03 10.62 -0.13
CA VAL A 170 -2.38 9.95 -1.38
C VAL A 170 -1.69 8.58 -1.41
N THR A 171 -2.44 7.52 -1.69
CA THR A 171 -1.86 6.18 -1.84
C THR A 171 -1.11 6.06 -3.17
N HIS A 172 -0.17 5.13 -3.28
CA HIS A 172 0.51 4.76 -4.52
C HIS A 172 0.81 3.25 -4.49
N ALA A 173 -0.23 2.41 -4.50
CA ALA A 173 -0.14 0.97 -4.28
C ALA A 173 0.57 0.61 -2.95
N TRP A 174 1.89 0.44 -2.94
CA TRP A 174 2.72 0.12 -1.76
C TRP A 174 3.26 1.33 -0.99
N ALA A 175 3.12 2.54 -1.53
CA ALA A 175 3.65 3.76 -0.93
C ALA A 175 2.56 4.80 -0.67
N VAL A 176 2.94 5.89 0.00
CA VAL A 176 2.09 7.07 0.18
C VAL A 176 2.86 8.35 -0.11
N GLY A 177 2.18 9.34 -0.70
CA GLY A 177 2.60 10.73 -0.71
C GLY A 177 1.85 11.50 0.37
N GLN A 178 2.57 12.12 1.31
CA GLN A 178 1.99 12.90 2.40
C GLN A 178 2.28 14.38 2.14
N CYS A 179 1.36 15.03 1.45
CA CYS A 179 1.57 16.28 0.76
C CYS A 179 0.97 17.48 1.52
N ARG A 180 1.56 18.67 1.32
CA ARG A 180 0.99 19.95 1.74
C ARG A 180 0.42 20.69 0.54
N ILE A 181 -0.64 21.48 0.72
CA ILE A 181 -1.22 22.28 -0.37
C ILE A 181 -0.35 23.49 -0.66
N GLN A 182 0.01 23.70 -1.92
CA GLN A 182 0.68 24.92 -2.39
C GLN A 182 -0.33 25.91 -2.97
N GLU A 183 -1.20 25.43 -3.87
CA GLU A 183 -2.09 26.29 -4.66
C GLU A 183 -3.31 25.48 -5.10
N LEU A 184 -4.46 26.16 -5.21
CA LEU A 184 -5.68 25.60 -5.78
C LEU A 184 -6.01 26.36 -7.07
N ASN A 185 -6.47 25.65 -8.11
CA ASN A 185 -6.95 26.24 -9.36
C ASN A 185 -8.46 26.01 -9.50
N ASP A 186 -9.24 27.10 -9.43
CA ASP A 186 -10.71 27.07 -9.49
C ASP A 186 -11.25 26.67 -10.87
N GLU A 187 -10.52 27.04 -11.93
CA GLU A 187 -10.93 26.80 -13.31
C GLU A 187 -10.84 25.31 -13.65
N MET A 188 -9.77 24.64 -13.20
CA MET A 188 -9.52 23.23 -13.52
C MET A 188 -9.82 22.27 -12.37
N LEU A 189 -10.31 22.79 -11.23
CA LEU A 189 -10.46 22.03 -9.96
C LEU A 189 -9.16 21.34 -9.54
N GLY A 190 -8.03 22.00 -9.82
CA GLY A 190 -6.69 21.47 -9.63
C GLY A 190 -6.16 21.72 -8.23
N VAL A 191 -5.43 20.76 -7.69
CA VAL A 191 -4.71 20.84 -6.42
C VAL A 191 -3.22 20.69 -6.71
N ARG A 192 -2.43 21.73 -6.41
CA ARG A 192 -0.97 21.69 -6.48
C ARG A 192 -0.40 21.48 -5.09
N ILE A 193 0.51 20.51 -4.96
CA ILE A 193 1.23 20.22 -3.73
C ILE A 193 2.52 21.02 -3.62
N LYS A 194 2.98 21.26 -2.40
CA LYS A 194 4.37 21.64 -2.11
C LYS A 194 5.28 20.44 -2.36
N GLY A 195 6.53 20.69 -2.72
CA GLY A 195 7.48 19.64 -3.06
C GLY A 195 7.12 18.84 -4.32
N ARG A 196 7.52 17.57 -4.33
CA ARG A 196 7.32 16.63 -5.43
C ARG A 196 7.01 15.24 -4.85
N SER A 197 5.89 14.65 -5.27
CA SER A 197 5.60 13.27 -4.92
C SER A 197 6.67 12.33 -5.46
N ARG A 198 6.88 11.20 -4.79
CA ARG A 198 7.82 10.17 -5.26
C ARG A 198 7.30 9.52 -6.55
N TYR A 199 6.00 9.28 -6.59
CA TYR A 199 5.26 8.63 -7.66
C TYR A 199 4.21 9.59 -8.24
N PRO A 200 3.86 9.48 -9.52
CA PRO A 200 2.82 10.32 -10.09
C PRO A 200 1.42 9.89 -9.58
N PHE A 201 0.52 10.86 -9.50
CA PHE A 201 -0.80 10.71 -8.87
C PHE A 201 -1.82 9.91 -9.69
N VAL A 202 -1.57 9.64 -10.96
CA VAL A 202 -2.55 8.96 -11.84
C VAL A 202 -1.87 7.85 -12.64
N GLU A 203 -1.14 6.96 -11.95
CA GLU A 203 -0.41 5.84 -12.57
C GLU A 203 -0.80 4.48 -12.00
N PHE A 204 -0.77 4.31 -10.67
CA PHE A 204 -0.79 2.98 -10.06
C PHE A 204 -2.19 2.44 -9.75
N GLU A 205 -3.18 3.32 -9.56
CA GLU A 205 -4.55 2.92 -9.23
C GLU A 205 -5.55 3.55 -10.23
N PRO A 206 -6.55 2.80 -10.71
CA PRO A 206 -7.56 3.32 -11.64
C PRO A 206 -8.49 4.35 -10.98
N ASP A 207 -8.54 4.39 -9.66
CA ASP A 207 -9.32 5.24 -8.77
C ASP A 207 -8.41 5.74 -7.64
N GLN A 208 -7.27 6.35 -8.00
CA GLN A 208 -6.26 6.83 -7.04
C GLN A 208 -6.88 7.48 -5.81
N ARG A 209 -6.63 6.85 -4.66
CA ARG A 209 -7.25 7.17 -3.37
C ARG A 209 -6.46 8.20 -2.60
N TRP A 210 -7.17 9.07 -1.89
CA TRP A 210 -6.57 10.03 -0.98
C TRP A 210 -7.54 10.43 0.15
N TRP A 211 -7.02 11.07 1.18
CA TRP A 211 -7.81 11.75 2.22
C TRP A 211 -7.08 13.01 2.69
N VAL A 212 -7.79 13.86 3.40
CA VAL A 212 -7.28 15.13 3.92
C VAL A 212 -7.42 15.19 5.44
N GLU A 213 -6.42 15.72 6.11
CA GLU A 213 -6.35 15.84 7.57
C GLU A 213 -5.98 17.26 8.00
N ASN A 214 -6.19 17.56 9.27
CA ASN A 214 -5.70 18.74 9.97
C ASN A 214 -6.38 20.07 9.60
N PHE A 215 -7.72 20.11 9.61
CA PHE A 215 -8.47 21.36 9.48
C PHE A 215 -9.72 21.33 10.35
N ARG A 216 -10.20 22.52 10.78
CA ARG A 216 -11.27 22.58 11.79
C ARG A 216 -12.54 21.89 11.33
N ALA A 217 -12.98 22.09 10.10
CA ALA A 217 -14.26 21.57 9.62
C ALA A 217 -14.30 20.02 9.59
N ALA A 218 -13.15 19.35 9.52
CA ALA A 218 -13.07 17.89 9.61
C ALA A 218 -13.27 17.35 11.03
N LEU A 219 -13.17 18.17 12.09
CA LEU A 219 -13.42 17.70 13.44
C LEU A 219 -14.93 17.57 13.64
N ASP A 220 -15.47 16.44 13.20
CA ASP A 220 -16.90 16.15 13.12
C ASP A 220 -17.29 14.71 13.54
N ALA A 221 -16.31 13.88 13.93
CA ALA A 221 -16.55 12.54 14.48
C ALA A 221 -15.89 12.31 15.86
N PRO A 222 -16.48 11.42 16.71
CA PRO A 222 -15.84 10.99 17.95
C PRO A 222 -14.45 10.38 17.75
N GLY A 223 -13.52 10.72 18.64
CA GLY A 223 -12.13 10.30 18.61
C GLY A 223 -11.21 11.26 17.83
N GLU A 224 -11.77 12.27 17.17
CA GLU A 224 -10.99 13.25 16.41
C GLU A 224 -10.56 14.46 17.25
N TRP A 225 -9.42 15.05 16.88
CA TRP A 225 -8.91 16.29 17.48
C TRP A 225 -8.39 17.29 16.44
N PHE A 226 -8.33 18.56 16.82
CA PHE A 226 -7.77 19.64 16.01
C PHE A 226 -7.06 20.67 16.89
N LEU A 227 -5.85 21.11 16.47
CA LEU A 227 -5.13 22.21 17.12
C LEU A 227 -5.38 23.53 16.37
N ASP A 228 -6.18 24.41 16.96
CA ASP A 228 -6.36 25.77 16.47
C ASP A 228 -5.13 26.61 16.88
N LYS A 229 -4.11 26.63 16.01
CA LYS A 229 -2.85 27.34 16.23
C LYS A 229 -3.05 28.85 16.36
N ALA A 230 -4.03 29.43 15.66
CA ALA A 230 -4.30 30.86 15.71
C ALA A 230 -4.82 31.28 17.09
N ARG A 231 -5.71 30.47 17.68
CA ARG A 231 -6.25 30.71 19.02
C ARG A 231 -5.34 30.18 20.12
N GLY A 232 -4.52 29.17 19.83
CA GLY A 232 -3.78 28.41 20.83
C GLY A 232 -4.69 27.46 21.63
N GLU A 233 -5.71 26.92 20.98
CA GLU A 233 -6.71 26.03 21.59
C GLU A 233 -6.63 24.63 20.96
N LEU A 234 -6.56 23.60 21.81
CA LEU A 234 -6.69 22.21 21.39
C LEU A 234 -8.15 21.79 21.55
N LEU A 235 -8.75 21.25 20.48
CA LEU A 235 -10.13 20.77 20.44
C LEU A 235 -10.15 19.24 20.30
N TYR A 236 -11.09 18.59 20.97
CA TYR A 236 -11.26 17.13 20.92
C TYR A 236 -12.74 16.75 20.97
N TRP A 237 -13.15 15.77 20.16
CA TRP A 237 -14.45 15.11 20.26
C TRP A 237 -14.28 13.77 21.00
N PRO A 238 -14.74 13.62 22.25
CA PRO A 238 -14.53 12.38 23.01
C PRO A 238 -15.24 11.17 22.40
N LEU A 239 -14.63 10.00 22.50
CA LEU A 239 -15.33 8.74 22.23
C LEU A 239 -16.47 8.53 23.24
N PRO A 240 -17.53 7.78 22.88
CA PRO A 240 -18.55 7.38 23.83
C PRO A 240 -17.93 6.73 25.08
N GLY A 241 -18.22 7.31 26.26
CA GLY A 241 -17.71 6.82 27.54
C GLY A 241 -16.42 7.48 28.04
N GLU A 242 -15.74 8.30 27.24
CA GLU A 242 -14.56 9.04 27.71
C GLU A 242 -14.96 10.23 28.59
N ASP A 243 -14.47 10.24 29.84
CA ASP A 243 -14.64 11.34 30.80
C ASP A 243 -13.43 12.28 30.74
N MET A 244 -13.55 13.36 29.97
CA MET A 244 -12.50 14.37 29.81
C MET A 244 -12.13 15.12 31.09
N THR A 245 -12.93 15.01 32.16
CA THR A 245 -12.55 15.58 33.47
C THR A 245 -11.49 14.75 34.20
N LYS A 246 -11.30 13.50 33.76
CA LYS A 246 -10.33 12.54 34.34
C LYS A 246 -9.32 12.03 33.32
N ALA A 247 -9.56 12.27 32.03
CA ALA A 247 -8.71 11.75 30.97
C ALA A 247 -7.29 12.28 31.09
N GLU A 248 -6.32 11.37 30.92
CA GLU A 248 -4.93 11.74 30.69
C GLU A 248 -4.79 12.09 29.21
N VAL A 249 -4.43 13.35 28.92
CA VAL A 249 -4.22 13.81 27.55
C VAL A 249 -2.77 14.21 27.38
N ILE A 250 -2.02 13.48 26.56
CA ILE A 250 -0.59 13.73 26.32
C ILE A 250 -0.41 14.25 24.90
N ALA A 251 0.31 15.37 24.78
CA ALA A 251 0.84 15.84 23.50
C ALA A 251 2.38 15.76 23.51
N PRO A 252 3.01 15.46 22.37
CA PRO A 252 4.44 15.24 22.28
C PRO A 252 5.23 16.55 22.23
N VAL A 253 6.49 16.51 22.65
CA VAL A 253 7.43 17.67 22.68
C VAL A 253 8.68 17.35 21.87
N VAL A 254 9.35 16.23 22.17
CA VAL A 254 10.63 15.84 21.56
C VAL A 254 10.42 14.78 20.47
N GLU A 255 11.04 14.94 19.31
CA GLU A 255 10.89 14.01 18.18
C GLU A 255 11.64 12.68 18.38
N LYS A 256 12.83 12.73 19.00
CA LYS A 256 13.67 11.54 19.22
C LYS A 256 14.08 11.42 20.67
N PHE A 257 13.92 10.22 21.21
CA PHE A 257 14.40 9.86 22.54
C PHE A 257 15.93 9.87 22.59
N ILE A 258 16.58 9.16 21.66
CA ILE A 258 18.04 8.96 21.65
C ILE A 258 18.59 9.11 20.23
N ILE A 259 19.72 9.83 20.11
CA ILE A 259 20.62 9.74 18.96
C ILE A 259 21.97 9.24 19.46
N MET A 260 22.45 8.13 18.90
CA MET A 260 23.68 7.48 19.27
C MET A 260 24.61 7.38 18.07
N LYS A 261 25.84 7.90 18.20
CA LYS A 261 26.85 7.84 17.13
C LYS A 261 28.24 7.52 17.64
N GLY A 262 28.86 6.46 17.11
CA GLY A 262 30.22 6.07 17.49
C GLY A 262 30.34 5.49 18.91
N ALA A 263 29.26 4.96 19.48
CA ALA A 263 29.26 4.38 20.82
C ALA A 263 29.57 2.88 20.79
N SER A 264 30.07 2.34 21.90
CA SER A 264 30.27 0.90 22.05
C SER A 264 29.82 0.35 23.39
N ASP A 265 29.23 -0.84 23.40
CA ASP A 265 28.85 -1.57 24.62
C ASP A 265 27.87 -0.77 25.52
N VAL A 266 26.82 -0.21 24.92
CA VAL A 266 25.76 0.52 25.65
C VAL A 266 24.53 -0.37 25.79
N ARG A 267 23.97 -0.43 27.00
CA ARG A 267 22.82 -1.29 27.31
C ARG A 267 21.70 -0.51 27.97
N PHE A 268 20.46 -0.81 27.60
CA PHE A 268 19.25 -0.34 28.27
C PHE A 268 18.44 -1.55 28.73
N GLU A 269 18.07 -1.57 30.02
CA GLU A 269 17.41 -2.71 30.66
C GLU A 269 16.17 -2.25 31.42
N GLY A 270 14.99 -2.73 31.00
CA GLY A 270 13.72 -2.47 31.71
C GLY A 270 13.09 -1.10 31.45
N ILE A 271 13.71 -0.25 30.64
CA ILE A 271 13.34 1.16 30.49
C ILE A 271 12.26 1.36 29.43
N SER A 272 11.31 2.26 29.70
CA SER A 272 10.26 2.67 28.77
C SER A 272 10.55 4.04 28.14
N PHE A 273 10.30 4.19 26.84
CA PHE A 273 10.38 5.45 26.09
C PHE A 273 9.05 5.72 25.41
N GLN A 274 8.41 6.86 25.71
CA GLN A 274 7.03 7.11 25.30
C GLN A 274 6.77 8.54 24.80
N TYR A 275 5.81 8.69 23.87
CA TYR A 275 5.22 9.95 23.42
C TYR A 275 6.16 10.85 22.59
N SER A 276 6.88 10.27 21.62
CA SER A 276 7.73 11.05 20.72
C SER A 276 6.93 11.77 19.63
N ASN A 277 7.37 12.98 19.28
CA ASN A 277 6.75 13.83 18.27
C ASN A 277 7.12 13.35 16.85
N HIS A 278 6.34 13.77 15.87
CA HIS A 278 6.78 13.92 14.48
C HIS A 278 5.99 15.07 13.85
N LEU A 279 6.69 15.97 13.17
CA LEU A 279 6.05 17.03 12.39
C LEU A 279 6.31 16.77 10.91
N TYR A 280 5.25 16.67 10.11
CA TYR A 280 5.42 16.51 8.68
C TYR A 280 6.16 17.73 8.10
N PRO A 281 7.15 17.52 7.22
CA PRO A 281 7.89 18.61 6.59
C PRO A 281 6.98 19.60 5.85
N ALA A 282 7.45 20.85 5.72
CA ALA A 282 6.70 21.90 5.01
C ALA A 282 6.47 21.57 3.52
N GLU A 283 7.38 20.83 2.89
CA GLU A 283 7.28 20.36 1.50
C GLU A 283 6.57 18.99 1.38
N GLY A 284 6.06 18.45 2.48
CA GLY A 284 5.52 17.09 2.57
C GLY A 284 6.59 16.01 2.74
N LEU A 285 6.13 14.78 2.96
CA LEU A 285 6.93 13.57 3.07
C LEU A 285 6.48 12.58 1.99
N HIS A 286 7.39 12.25 1.06
CA HIS A 286 7.06 11.46 -0.13
C HIS A 286 7.91 10.19 -0.15
N ASP A 287 7.38 9.13 0.45
CA ASP A 287 8.06 7.83 0.54
C ASP A 287 7.92 7.03 -0.76
N GLY A 288 8.91 6.19 -1.04
CA GLY A 288 8.90 5.28 -2.18
C GLY A 288 8.63 3.82 -1.83
N GLN A 289 8.99 3.41 -0.62
CA GLN A 289 8.85 2.03 -0.13
C GLN A 289 9.24 1.99 1.35
N ALA A 290 8.57 1.15 2.14
CA ALA A 290 8.96 0.81 3.52
C ALA A 290 9.13 2.00 4.49
N ALA A 291 8.52 3.17 4.21
CA ALA A 291 8.71 4.40 4.98
C ALA A 291 10.20 4.78 5.17
N THR A 292 11.01 4.55 4.14
CA THR A 292 12.48 4.75 4.15
C THR A 292 12.93 6.19 4.41
N THR A 293 12.03 7.15 4.21
CA THR A 293 12.28 8.58 4.45
C THR A 293 11.87 9.03 5.85
N SER A 294 11.26 8.14 6.65
CA SER A 294 10.85 8.41 8.03
C SER A 294 11.97 8.03 8.99
N GLY A 295 12.31 8.93 9.93
CA GLY A 295 13.35 8.72 10.94
C GLY A 295 13.04 7.61 11.96
N GLY A 296 13.97 7.39 12.89
CA GLY A 296 13.75 6.56 14.09
C GLY A 296 13.56 7.44 15.34
N SER A 297 12.72 7.00 16.28
CA SER A 297 12.61 7.62 17.62
C SER A 297 13.88 7.39 18.45
N ILE A 298 14.57 6.29 18.17
CA ILE A 298 15.95 6.01 18.59
C ILE A 298 16.77 5.79 17.31
N GLU A 299 17.83 6.56 17.12
CA GLU A 299 18.76 6.39 15.99
C GLU A 299 20.15 6.00 16.47
N ILE A 300 20.74 5.02 15.79
CA ILE A 300 22.05 4.44 16.12
C ILE A 300 22.86 4.39 14.83
N GLU A 301 24.05 5.00 14.82
CA GLU A 301 24.95 5.03 13.66
C GLU A 301 26.39 4.73 14.09
N ASP A 302 27.16 4.03 13.27
CA ASP A 302 28.59 3.75 13.50
C ASP A 302 28.88 3.19 14.91
N SER A 303 27.99 2.36 15.46
CA SER A 303 28.02 1.92 16.86
C SER A 303 27.95 0.40 16.98
N ARG A 304 28.52 -0.17 18.04
CA ARG A 304 28.56 -1.63 18.21
C ARG A 304 28.27 -2.08 19.64
N GLY A 305 27.72 -3.29 19.82
CA GLY A 305 27.40 -3.77 21.17
C GLY A 305 26.27 -2.97 21.83
N ILE A 306 25.27 -2.55 21.04
CA ILE A 306 24.14 -1.76 21.54
C ILE A 306 22.96 -2.69 21.83
N HIS A 307 22.51 -2.74 23.08
CA HIS A 307 21.50 -3.70 23.51
C HIS A 307 20.32 -3.02 24.22
N PHE A 308 19.12 -3.34 23.77
CA PHE A 308 17.86 -3.00 24.45
C PHE A 308 17.22 -4.30 24.93
N ALA A 309 17.08 -4.46 26.25
CA ALA A 309 16.53 -5.67 26.85
C ALA A 309 15.37 -5.34 27.78
N ASN A 310 14.22 -5.98 27.60
CA ASN A 310 13.02 -5.72 28.40
C ASN A 310 12.56 -4.24 28.35
N CYS A 311 12.81 -3.57 27.22
CA CYS A 311 12.45 -2.17 27.04
C CYS A 311 11.07 -2.03 26.39
N GLU A 312 10.40 -0.93 26.69
CA GLU A 312 9.21 -0.49 25.96
C GLU A 312 9.56 0.73 25.11
N ILE A 313 9.10 0.73 23.85
CA ILE A 313 9.14 1.90 22.99
C ILE A 313 7.72 2.09 22.44
N ALA A 314 7.03 3.13 22.88
CA ALA A 314 5.61 3.29 22.59
C ALA A 314 5.21 4.72 22.24
N HIS A 315 4.04 4.87 21.61
CA HIS A 315 3.43 6.17 21.33
C HIS A 315 4.38 7.08 20.55
N THR A 316 4.87 6.59 19.40
CA THR A 316 5.88 7.30 18.62
C THR A 316 5.30 7.97 17.38
N GLY A 317 5.97 9.02 16.89
CA GLY A 317 5.71 9.58 15.56
C GLY A 317 6.47 8.86 14.44
N LEU A 318 7.57 8.19 14.77
CA LEU A 318 8.56 7.63 13.85
C LEU A 318 8.69 6.09 13.99
N HIS A 319 9.63 5.46 13.27
CA HIS A 319 10.04 4.08 13.58
C HIS A 319 10.48 3.99 15.05
N ALA A 320 10.35 2.83 15.70
CA ALA A 320 10.78 2.70 17.10
C ALA A 320 12.31 2.84 17.22
N ILE A 321 13.06 2.01 16.47
CA ILE A 321 14.53 2.01 16.46
C ILE A 321 15.04 1.94 15.02
N TRP A 322 16.00 2.80 14.69
CA TRP A 322 16.73 2.76 13.42
C TRP A 322 18.24 2.58 13.66
N PHE A 323 18.75 1.40 13.33
CA PHE A 323 20.18 1.16 13.14
C PHE A 323 20.58 1.63 11.74
N LYS A 324 21.11 2.85 11.64
CA LYS A 324 21.74 3.38 10.42
C LYS A 324 23.03 2.60 10.10
N ASN A 325 23.71 2.98 9.03
CA ASN A 325 24.92 2.29 8.60
C ASN A 325 26.04 2.29 9.66
N GLY A 326 26.93 1.30 9.59
CA GLY A 326 28.07 1.12 10.48
C GLY A 326 27.75 0.47 11.83
N CYS A 327 26.59 -0.19 11.97
CA CYS A 327 26.18 -0.83 13.21
C CYS A 327 26.50 -2.33 13.25
N ALA A 328 26.97 -2.82 14.40
CA ALA A 328 27.33 -4.23 14.55
C ALA A 328 27.03 -4.81 15.96
N ASP A 329 26.95 -6.13 16.06
CA ASP A 329 26.94 -6.88 17.33
C ASP A 329 25.88 -6.37 18.32
N SER A 330 24.67 -6.05 17.83
CA SER A 330 23.65 -5.31 18.60
C SER A 330 22.33 -6.07 18.67
N SER A 331 21.48 -5.75 19.65
CA SER A 331 20.21 -6.47 19.80
C SER A 331 19.06 -5.67 20.41
N VAL A 332 17.86 -6.08 20.05
CA VAL A 332 16.60 -5.72 20.73
C VAL A 332 15.97 -7.04 21.19
N THR A 333 15.90 -7.25 22.50
CA THR A 333 15.47 -8.54 23.06
C THR A 333 14.33 -8.34 24.06
N HIS A 334 13.28 -9.15 23.93
CA HIS A 334 12.16 -9.13 24.86
C HIS A 334 11.54 -7.72 25.02
N GLY A 335 11.44 -6.99 23.90
CA GLY A 335 10.96 -5.60 23.87
C GLY A 335 9.48 -5.49 23.50
N HIS A 336 8.79 -4.49 24.06
CA HIS A 336 7.41 -4.14 23.70
C HIS A 336 7.41 -2.86 22.86
N LEU A 337 7.19 -2.99 21.55
CA LEU A 337 7.21 -1.91 20.59
C LEU A 337 5.78 -1.73 20.06
N HIS A 338 5.06 -0.69 20.50
CA HIS A 338 3.65 -0.55 20.16
C HIS A 338 3.17 0.89 19.95
N ASP A 339 2.07 1.03 19.20
CA ASP A 339 1.52 2.32 18.79
C ASP A 339 2.58 3.21 18.12
N LEU A 340 2.99 2.78 16.93
CA LEU A 340 4.12 3.34 16.19
C LEU A 340 3.63 4.16 14.99
N GLY A 341 4.10 5.40 14.88
CA GLY A 341 3.84 6.22 13.71
C GLY A 341 4.47 5.62 12.45
N GLY A 342 5.69 5.10 12.58
CA GLY A 342 6.37 4.30 11.56
C GLY A 342 6.40 2.80 11.90
N GLY A 343 7.54 2.19 11.65
CA GLY A 343 7.83 0.76 11.81
C GLY A 343 8.40 0.38 13.17
N GLY A 344 8.63 -0.92 13.38
CA GLY A 344 9.31 -1.42 14.58
C GLY A 344 10.81 -1.14 14.55
N VAL A 345 11.58 -2.05 13.92
CA VAL A 345 13.05 -1.94 13.86
C VAL A 345 13.51 -1.85 12.41
N TYR A 346 14.22 -0.77 12.09
CA TYR A 346 14.80 -0.53 10.77
C TYR A 346 16.32 -0.69 10.83
N VAL A 347 16.91 -1.49 9.93
CA VAL A 347 18.34 -1.76 9.88
C VAL A 347 18.91 -1.50 8.49
N GLY A 348 19.86 -0.56 8.44
CA GLY A 348 20.55 -0.11 7.24
C GLY A 348 19.89 1.11 6.61
N GLU A 349 20.38 1.52 5.44
CA GLU A 349 19.83 2.60 4.63
C GLU A 349 19.58 2.11 3.19
N THR A 350 18.87 2.89 2.37
CA THR A 350 18.50 2.46 1.00
C THR A 350 19.68 2.46 0.03
N LYS A 351 20.60 3.41 0.22
CA LYS A 351 21.87 3.43 -0.50
C LYS A 351 22.80 2.39 0.11
N ARG A 352 23.32 1.48 -0.72
CA ARG A 352 24.35 0.51 -0.32
C ARG A 352 25.55 1.26 0.31
N PRO A 353 25.92 0.96 1.57
CA PRO A 353 27.10 1.56 2.20
C PRO A 353 28.40 0.97 1.62
N GLU A 354 29.54 1.54 1.99
CA GLU A 354 30.83 0.86 1.85
C GLU A 354 30.86 -0.41 2.70
N ASP A 355 31.61 -1.43 2.28
CA ASP A 355 31.59 -2.76 2.92
C ASP A 355 31.90 -2.70 4.42
N ALA A 356 32.81 -1.83 4.85
CA ALA A 356 33.17 -1.63 6.25
C ALA A 356 32.05 -1.03 7.12
N ARG A 357 31.00 -0.47 6.49
CA ARG A 357 29.82 0.11 7.15
C ARG A 357 28.54 -0.68 6.89
N VAL A 358 28.64 -1.87 6.28
CA VAL A 358 27.49 -2.79 6.17
C VAL A 358 27.11 -3.24 7.57
N ASN A 359 25.82 -3.12 7.89
CA ASN A 359 25.32 -3.53 9.20
C ASN A 359 25.36 -5.06 9.32
N HIS A 360 25.82 -5.57 10.46
CA HIS A 360 25.92 -7.01 10.65
C HIS A 360 25.69 -7.49 12.08
N HIS A 361 25.21 -8.73 12.22
CA HIS A 361 24.98 -9.35 13.53
C HIS A 361 24.04 -8.51 14.43
N ILE A 362 22.97 -7.98 13.84
CA ILE A 362 21.88 -7.31 14.56
C ILE A 362 20.73 -8.30 14.74
N THR A 363 20.33 -8.54 15.99
CA THR A 363 19.31 -9.52 16.34
C THR A 363 18.11 -8.86 17.02
N ILE A 364 16.93 -9.08 16.47
CA ILE A 364 15.65 -8.72 17.09
C ILE A 364 15.00 -10.02 17.55
N ASP A 365 14.85 -10.23 18.85
CA ASP A 365 14.46 -11.52 19.40
C ASP A 365 13.42 -11.40 20.52
N ASP A 366 12.39 -12.25 20.48
CA ASP A 366 11.36 -12.34 21.53
C ASP A 366 10.54 -11.05 21.74
N CYS A 367 10.45 -10.20 20.73
CA CYS A 367 9.77 -8.90 20.83
C CYS A 367 8.28 -9.00 20.46
N ILE A 368 7.47 -8.15 21.08
CA ILE A 368 6.10 -7.86 20.67
C ILE A 368 6.14 -6.53 19.91
N ILE A 369 5.88 -6.56 18.61
CA ILE A 369 5.97 -5.42 17.69
C ILE A 369 4.60 -5.24 17.03
N GLN A 370 3.77 -4.33 17.55
CA GLN A 370 2.36 -4.25 17.16
C GLN A 370 1.89 -2.81 16.90
N HIS A 371 0.83 -2.64 16.11
CA HIS A 371 0.16 -1.34 15.87
C HIS A 371 1.06 -0.29 15.19
N GLY A 372 1.66 -0.62 14.04
CA GLY A 372 2.55 0.28 13.32
C GLY A 372 2.00 0.85 12.01
N GLY A 373 2.73 1.83 11.48
CA GLY A 373 2.37 2.57 10.27
C GLY A 373 1.24 3.58 10.46
N ARG A 374 0.96 4.01 11.70
CA ARG A 374 -0.18 4.90 12.01
C ARG A 374 -0.05 6.30 11.41
N LEU A 375 1.17 6.74 11.13
CA LEU A 375 1.47 7.98 10.42
C LEU A 375 2.10 7.70 9.06
N HIS A 376 2.85 6.61 8.92
CA HIS A 376 3.54 6.21 7.69
C HIS A 376 3.07 4.82 7.26
N PRO A 377 1.94 4.71 6.54
CA PRO A 377 1.29 3.43 6.24
C PRO A 377 2.16 2.41 5.52
N SER A 378 3.19 2.85 4.78
CA SER A 378 4.14 1.96 4.10
C SER A 378 5.19 1.34 5.02
N ALA A 379 5.21 1.66 6.32
CA ALA A 379 6.20 1.13 7.25
C ALA A 379 6.01 -0.36 7.54
N CYS A 380 7.12 -1.07 7.74
CA CYS A 380 7.12 -2.49 8.08
C CYS A 380 7.37 -2.73 9.58
N GLY A 381 7.04 -3.93 10.07
CA GLY A 381 7.42 -4.36 11.42
C GLY A 381 8.94 -4.39 11.62
N VAL A 382 9.66 -5.10 10.74
CA VAL A 382 11.13 -5.12 10.71
C VAL A 382 11.64 -4.96 9.28
N VAL A 383 12.69 -4.15 9.10
CA VAL A 383 13.35 -3.94 7.80
C VAL A 383 14.84 -4.23 7.93
N PHE A 384 15.34 -5.08 7.04
CA PHE A 384 16.77 -5.26 6.78
C PHE A 384 17.06 -4.81 5.35
N THR A 385 17.83 -3.74 5.17
CA THR A 385 18.23 -3.32 3.81
C THR A 385 19.47 -4.09 3.33
N HIS A 386 20.63 -3.44 3.30
CA HIS A 386 21.93 -4.01 2.96
C HIS A 386 22.61 -4.50 4.25
N THR A 387 22.34 -5.75 4.65
CA THR A 387 22.77 -6.29 5.96
C THR A 387 23.32 -7.72 5.90
N GLN A 388 24.17 -8.09 6.84
CA GLN A 388 24.80 -9.42 6.92
C GLN A 388 24.56 -10.10 8.26
N HIS A 389 24.22 -11.39 8.27
CA HIS A 389 24.08 -12.17 9.51
C HIS A 389 23.10 -11.55 10.52
N CYS A 390 22.05 -10.88 10.03
CA CYS A 390 21.01 -10.28 10.86
C CYS A 390 19.86 -11.27 11.07
N ALA A 391 19.15 -11.13 12.19
CA ALA A 391 18.08 -12.05 12.55
C ALA A 391 16.87 -11.35 13.16
N VAL A 392 15.69 -11.85 12.82
CA VAL A 392 14.44 -11.59 13.55
C VAL A 392 13.84 -12.93 13.96
N THR A 393 13.75 -13.18 15.28
CA THR A 393 13.39 -14.50 15.81
C THR A 393 12.40 -14.44 16.96
N HIS A 394 11.45 -15.37 16.99
CA HIS A 394 10.48 -15.47 18.09
C HIS A 394 9.72 -14.16 18.37
N CYS A 395 9.49 -13.33 17.37
CA CYS A 395 8.72 -12.10 17.55
C CYS A 395 7.24 -12.33 17.24
N ASP A 396 6.38 -11.61 17.95
CA ASP A 396 4.99 -11.37 17.58
C ASP A 396 4.90 -10.03 16.85
N ILE A 397 4.54 -10.06 15.56
CA ILE A 397 4.53 -8.89 14.67
C ILE A 397 3.13 -8.76 14.08
N GLY A 398 2.38 -7.71 14.45
CA GLY A 398 1.03 -7.59 13.92
C GLY A 398 0.39 -6.20 13.93
N ASP A 399 -0.72 -6.08 13.21
CA ASP A 399 -1.47 -4.82 13.05
C ASP A 399 -0.63 -3.69 12.43
N PHE A 400 -0.12 -3.96 11.23
CA PHE A 400 0.54 -2.97 10.36
C PHE A 400 -0.30 -2.74 9.11
N PHE A 401 -0.26 -1.53 8.54
CA PHE A 401 -0.91 -1.24 7.24
C PHE A 401 -0.14 -1.77 6.02
N TYR A 402 1.03 -2.39 6.23
CA TYR A 402 1.87 -2.95 5.18
C TYR A 402 2.59 -4.22 5.68
N THR A 403 3.79 -4.49 5.19
CA THR A 403 4.55 -5.73 5.34
C THR A 403 5.01 -6.00 6.78
N GLY A 404 5.03 -7.27 7.19
CA GLY A 404 5.57 -7.69 8.50
C GLY A 404 7.09 -7.57 8.55
N VAL A 405 7.80 -8.36 7.75
CA VAL A 405 9.27 -8.36 7.64
C VAL A 405 9.70 -8.13 6.19
N SER A 406 10.56 -7.12 5.97
CA SER A 406 11.18 -6.82 4.68
C SER A 406 12.69 -7.05 4.76
N ALA A 407 13.26 -7.81 3.82
CA ALA A 407 14.68 -8.16 3.83
C ALA A 407 15.34 -8.06 2.43
N GLY A 408 16.52 -7.45 2.39
CA GLY A 408 17.25 -7.16 1.16
C GLY A 408 16.86 -5.82 0.56
N TRP A 409 17.74 -5.22 -0.23
CA TRP A 409 17.50 -3.89 -0.83
C TRP A 409 18.23 -3.67 -2.15
N ASN A 410 18.01 -4.57 -3.10
CA ASN A 410 18.53 -4.43 -4.46
C ASN A 410 17.43 -4.76 -5.49
N TRP A 411 16.99 -3.78 -6.27
CA TRP A 411 16.01 -4.00 -7.33
C TRP A 411 16.64 -4.76 -8.49
N GLY A 412 16.30 -6.05 -8.57
CA GLY A 412 16.75 -6.95 -9.61
C GLY A 412 18.07 -7.66 -9.29
N TYR A 413 18.75 -8.09 -10.35
CA TYR A 413 20.03 -8.79 -10.22
C TYR A 413 21.17 -7.78 -10.17
N GLY A 414 22.04 -7.90 -9.17
CA GLY A 414 23.22 -7.05 -9.06
C GLY A 414 24.09 -7.41 -7.87
N ASP A 415 25.14 -6.61 -7.68
CA ASP A 415 25.97 -6.66 -6.47
C ASP A 415 25.10 -6.46 -5.23
N THR A 416 25.37 -7.24 -4.19
CA THR A 416 24.58 -7.24 -2.96
C THR A 416 25.50 -7.36 -1.76
N ALA A 417 25.25 -6.56 -0.73
CA ALA A 417 25.83 -6.77 0.59
C ALA A 417 24.96 -7.70 1.45
N SER A 418 23.75 -8.03 0.99
CA SER A 418 22.77 -8.77 1.79
C SER A 418 23.10 -10.25 1.82
N CYS A 419 23.35 -10.82 2.99
CA CYS A 419 23.54 -12.26 3.13
C CYS A 419 23.17 -12.77 4.53
N ASP A 420 22.87 -14.06 4.60
CA ASP A 420 22.67 -14.79 5.85
C ASP A 420 21.63 -14.17 6.79
N THR A 421 20.55 -13.60 6.23
CA THR A 421 19.41 -13.12 7.02
C THR A 421 18.58 -14.29 7.53
N LEU A 422 18.27 -14.30 8.83
CA LEU A 422 17.42 -15.31 9.45
C LEU A 422 16.08 -14.71 9.90
N VAL A 423 14.98 -15.22 9.36
CA VAL A 423 13.61 -14.91 9.81
C VAL A 423 13.02 -16.21 10.35
N GLU A 424 13.06 -16.40 11.67
CA GLU A 424 12.74 -17.69 12.29
C GLU A 424 11.69 -17.62 13.40
N ASN A 425 10.70 -18.53 13.36
CA ASN A 425 9.71 -18.73 14.42
C ASN A 425 8.98 -17.44 14.82
N ASN A 426 8.72 -16.53 13.88
CA ASN A 426 7.92 -15.34 14.15
C ASN A 426 6.43 -15.63 13.92
N HIS A 427 5.57 -14.99 14.69
CA HIS A 427 4.13 -14.94 14.46
C HIS A 427 3.82 -13.59 13.80
N ILE A 428 3.46 -13.60 12.52
CA ILE A 428 3.30 -12.41 11.69
C ILE A 428 1.84 -12.33 11.23
N HIS A 429 1.08 -11.35 11.70
CA HIS A 429 -0.38 -11.40 11.52
C HIS A 429 -1.12 -10.07 11.46
N HIS A 430 -2.33 -10.11 10.91
CA HIS A 430 -3.24 -8.96 10.82
C HIS A 430 -2.54 -7.77 10.14
N LEU A 431 -2.16 -7.99 8.87
CA LEU A 431 -1.40 -7.03 8.08
C LEU A 431 -2.25 -6.43 6.97
N GLY A 432 -1.85 -5.22 6.55
CA GLY A 432 -2.34 -4.52 5.37
C GLY A 432 -3.67 -3.80 5.58
N TRP A 433 -4.64 -4.45 6.23
CA TRP A 433 -6.00 -3.92 6.48
C TRP A 433 -6.66 -3.32 5.23
N ALA A 434 -6.30 -3.84 4.05
CA ALA A 434 -6.71 -3.32 2.75
C ALA A 434 -6.43 -1.81 2.52
N TYR A 435 -5.40 -1.29 3.18
CA TYR A 435 -4.95 0.10 3.05
C TYR A 435 -4.05 0.29 1.83
N LEU A 436 -3.02 -0.56 1.73
CA LEU A 436 -2.04 -0.58 0.64
C LEU A 436 -2.10 -1.89 -0.15
N SER A 437 -1.32 -1.98 -1.20
CA SER A 437 -1.14 -3.17 -2.06
C SER A 437 0.34 -3.54 -2.14
N ASP A 438 0.65 -4.66 -2.80
CA ASP A 438 2.02 -5.09 -3.11
C ASP A 438 2.90 -5.30 -1.87
N MET A 439 2.48 -6.26 -1.04
CA MET A 439 2.99 -6.50 0.30
C MET A 439 2.98 -7.99 0.67
N GLY A 440 3.62 -8.34 1.79
CA GLY A 440 3.50 -9.69 2.34
C GLY A 440 3.75 -9.80 3.83
N GLY A 441 3.54 -10.99 4.38
CA GLY A 441 4.02 -11.30 5.74
C GLY A 441 5.55 -11.23 5.79
N TYR A 442 6.19 -11.92 4.85
CA TYR A 442 7.59 -11.72 4.50
C TYR A 442 7.72 -11.17 3.08
N TYR A 443 8.60 -10.20 2.90
CA TYR A 443 9.01 -9.61 1.62
C TYR A 443 10.53 -9.71 1.45
N GLY A 444 10.98 -10.29 0.35
CA GLY A 444 12.38 -10.34 -0.07
C GLY A 444 12.66 -9.48 -1.29
N LEU A 445 13.83 -8.82 -1.35
CA LEU A 445 14.26 -8.01 -2.50
C LEU A 445 15.74 -8.22 -2.83
N GLY A 446 16.02 -8.61 -4.07
CA GLY A 446 17.37 -8.79 -4.59
C GLY A 446 18.10 -10.06 -4.14
N THR A 447 19.28 -10.30 -4.71
CA THR A 447 20.11 -11.46 -4.35
C THR A 447 20.50 -11.41 -2.87
N SER A 448 20.25 -12.50 -2.13
CA SER A 448 20.58 -12.59 -0.71
C SER A 448 21.01 -14.01 -0.31
N PRO A 449 22.29 -14.37 -0.54
CA PRO A 449 22.80 -15.72 -0.28
C PRO A 449 22.73 -16.07 1.20
N GLY A 450 22.36 -17.32 1.49
CA GLY A 450 22.29 -17.82 2.88
C GLY A 450 21.04 -17.38 3.65
N THR A 451 20.15 -16.58 3.06
CA THR A 451 18.92 -16.14 3.71
C THR A 451 17.93 -17.30 3.91
N VAL A 452 17.43 -17.43 5.14
CA VAL A 452 16.53 -18.50 5.58
C VAL A 452 15.30 -17.93 6.28
N ILE A 453 14.13 -18.32 5.78
CA ILE A 453 12.82 -17.98 6.31
C ILE A 453 12.18 -19.28 6.81
N ARG A 454 12.12 -19.51 8.12
CA ARG A 454 11.65 -20.80 8.64
C ARG A 454 10.83 -20.77 9.92
N GLY A 455 9.92 -21.72 10.07
CA GLY A 455 9.16 -21.87 11.32
C GLY A 455 8.13 -20.77 11.58
N ASN A 456 7.96 -19.80 10.67
CA ASN A 456 7.10 -18.65 10.90
C ASN A 456 5.62 -19.05 10.72
N HIS A 457 4.75 -18.37 11.47
CA HIS A 457 3.31 -18.45 11.32
C HIS A 457 2.79 -17.12 10.77
N VAL A 458 2.40 -17.11 9.50
CA VAL A 458 1.92 -15.92 8.79
C VAL A 458 0.43 -16.04 8.53
N HIS A 459 -0.40 -15.11 8.99
CA HIS A 459 -1.82 -15.15 8.66
C HIS A 459 -2.56 -13.82 8.75
N HIS A 460 -3.77 -13.76 8.17
CA HIS A 460 -4.54 -12.54 8.10
C HIS A 460 -3.73 -11.42 7.39
N VAL A 461 -3.56 -11.55 6.08
CA VAL A 461 -2.87 -10.55 5.24
C VAL A 461 -3.86 -9.99 4.22
N ALA A 462 -4.19 -8.71 4.30
CA ALA A 462 -5.21 -8.07 3.47
C ALA A 462 -4.65 -6.92 2.62
N ALA A 463 -4.72 -7.03 1.30
CA ALA A 463 -4.34 -5.98 0.38
C ALA A 463 -5.55 -5.24 -0.19
N HIS A 464 -5.35 -4.00 -0.62
CA HIS A 464 -6.41 -3.19 -1.21
C HIS A 464 -6.83 -3.69 -2.61
N ARG A 465 -5.86 -3.98 -3.49
CA ARG A 465 -6.14 -4.47 -4.85
C ARG A 465 -5.43 -5.76 -5.16
N TYR A 466 -4.12 -5.76 -4.94
CA TYR A 466 -3.26 -6.89 -5.25
C TYR A 466 -2.12 -6.96 -4.24
N GLY A 467 -1.49 -8.12 -4.15
CA GLY A 467 -0.31 -8.32 -3.34
C GLY A 467 -0.55 -8.33 -1.84
N GLY A 468 -1.45 -9.18 -1.35
CA GLY A 468 -1.50 -9.56 0.06
C GLY A 468 -1.01 -11.00 0.22
N TRP A 469 0.30 -11.20 0.10
CA TRP A 469 0.91 -12.54 0.08
C TRP A 469 1.44 -12.98 1.45
N GLY A 470 1.60 -14.29 1.63
CA GLY A 470 2.27 -14.81 2.83
C GLY A 470 3.78 -14.64 2.76
N LEU A 471 4.41 -15.38 1.85
CA LEU A 471 5.85 -15.33 1.55
C LEU A 471 6.05 -14.76 0.16
N TYR A 472 6.58 -13.54 0.07
CA TYR A 472 6.76 -12.81 -1.17
C TYR A 472 8.24 -12.59 -1.47
N ASN A 473 8.73 -13.20 -2.55
CA ASN A 473 10.03 -12.88 -3.13
C ASN A 473 9.85 -11.98 -4.35
N ASP A 474 10.22 -10.71 -4.20
CA ASP A 474 10.13 -9.70 -5.23
C ASP A 474 11.39 -9.66 -6.11
N GLU A 475 11.51 -8.63 -6.96
CA GLU A 475 12.54 -8.43 -7.97
C GLU A 475 13.95 -8.91 -7.58
N GLY A 476 14.44 -9.93 -8.27
CA GLY A 476 15.82 -10.41 -8.14
C GLY A 476 16.08 -11.29 -6.91
N SER A 477 15.08 -11.50 -6.04
CA SER A 477 15.18 -12.37 -4.87
C SER A 477 15.76 -13.71 -5.24
N SER A 478 16.95 -14.03 -4.73
CA SER A 478 17.67 -15.22 -5.17
C SER A 478 18.32 -15.96 -4.01
N THR A 479 18.42 -17.28 -4.16
CA THR A 479 19.05 -18.22 -3.22
C THR A 479 18.42 -18.27 -1.82
N VAL A 480 17.16 -17.82 -1.69
CA VAL A 480 16.40 -17.82 -0.44
C VAL A 480 15.83 -19.21 -0.16
N LEU A 481 15.99 -19.69 1.07
CA LEU A 481 15.34 -20.90 1.59
C LEU A 481 14.12 -20.53 2.44
N MET A 482 12.94 -21.00 2.04
CA MET A 482 11.69 -20.86 2.77
C MET A 482 11.21 -22.25 3.20
N GLU A 483 11.30 -22.57 4.49
CA GLU A 483 10.93 -23.90 4.98
C GLU A 483 10.18 -23.94 6.30
N ASN A 484 9.31 -24.92 6.50
CA ASN A 484 8.59 -25.10 7.76
C ASN A 484 7.77 -23.87 8.18
N ASN A 485 7.24 -23.11 7.22
CA ASN A 485 6.35 -21.99 7.53
C ASN A 485 4.89 -22.45 7.46
N LEU A 486 4.07 -21.96 8.38
CA LEU A 486 2.62 -22.06 8.33
C LEU A 486 2.08 -20.73 7.82
N VAL A 487 1.40 -20.75 6.69
CA VAL A 487 0.87 -19.55 6.03
C VAL A 487 -0.60 -19.76 5.74
N HIS A 488 -1.48 -18.89 6.25
CA HIS A 488 -2.90 -19.01 5.92
C HIS A 488 -3.71 -17.71 5.92
N ASP A 489 -4.89 -17.72 5.31
CA ASP A 489 -5.83 -16.59 5.26
C ASP A 489 -5.15 -15.31 4.70
N THR A 490 -4.57 -15.46 3.50
CA THR A 490 -3.93 -14.37 2.73
C THR A 490 -4.87 -13.87 1.63
N TRP A 491 -4.85 -12.58 1.33
CA TRP A 491 -5.68 -12.00 0.27
C TRP A 491 -5.30 -12.52 -1.12
N ASN A 492 -4.01 -12.70 -1.36
CA ASN A 492 -3.50 -13.36 -2.56
C ASN A 492 -2.97 -14.76 -2.22
N ALA A 493 -1.85 -15.14 -2.83
CA ALA A 493 -1.24 -16.44 -2.64
C ALA A 493 -0.45 -16.56 -1.33
N GLY A 494 -0.40 -17.76 -0.77
CA GLY A 494 0.46 -18.06 0.36
C GLY A 494 1.96 -17.93 -0.01
N PHE A 495 2.31 -18.22 -1.25
CA PHE A 495 3.65 -17.98 -1.81
C PHE A 495 3.58 -17.24 -3.15
N HIS A 496 4.46 -16.24 -3.31
CA HIS A 496 4.66 -15.54 -4.57
C HIS A 496 6.13 -15.37 -4.90
N GLN A 497 6.46 -15.68 -6.16
CA GLN A 497 7.70 -15.25 -6.80
C GLN A 497 7.38 -14.24 -7.90
N HIS A 498 7.90 -13.01 -7.79
CA HIS A 498 7.89 -12.09 -8.91
C HIS A 498 8.88 -12.55 -9.99
N TYR A 499 10.18 -12.30 -9.77
CA TYR A 499 11.28 -12.85 -10.55
C TYR A 499 12.53 -12.99 -9.68
N GLY A 500 13.42 -13.92 -10.02
CA GLY A 500 14.50 -14.32 -9.12
C GLY A 500 14.96 -15.75 -9.38
N TYR A 501 16.08 -16.19 -8.78
CA TYR A 501 16.67 -17.51 -9.07
C TYR A 501 17.05 -18.35 -7.86
N PHE A 502 17.04 -19.67 -8.07
CA PHE A 502 17.50 -20.69 -7.13
C PHE A 502 16.84 -20.67 -5.75
N ASN A 503 15.67 -20.04 -5.62
CA ASN A 503 14.91 -20.07 -4.38
C ASN A 503 14.37 -21.48 -4.12
N THR A 504 14.23 -21.84 -2.85
CA THR A 504 13.70 -23.15 -2.45
C THR A 504 12.60 -22.93 -1.43
N VAL A 505 11.39 -23.35 -1.79
CA VAL A 505 10.19 -23.33 -0.96
C VAL A 505 9.84 -24.77 -0.63
N ARG A 506 10.12 -25.21 0.59
CA ARG A 506 9.93 -26.62 0.96
C ARG A 506 9.30 -26.86 2.31
N ASN A 507 8.55 -27.94 2.45
CA ASN A 507 8.04 -28.39 3.75
C ASN A 507 7.21 -27.31 4.49
N ASN A 508 6.47 -26.49 3.75
CA ASN A 508 5.57 -25.47 4.31
C ASN A 508 4.11 -25.98 4.26
N ILE A 509 3.26 -25.38 5.10
CA ILE A 509 1.81 -25.52 5.03
C ILE A 509 1.25 -24.18 4.53
N PHE A 510 0.63 -24.18 3.35
CA PHE A 510 -0.09 -23.04 2.81
C PHE A 510 -1.59 -23.34 2.81
N ALA A 511 -2.41 -22.46 3.35
CA ALA A 511 -3.84 -22.68 3.41
C ALA A 511 -4.68 -21.42 3.15
N PHE A 512 -5.80 -21.54 2.45
CA PHE A 512 -6.80 -20.47 2.34
C PHE A 512 -6.28 -19.13 1.79
N GLY A 513 -5.44 -19.18 0.74
CA GLY A 513 -5.20 -17.99 -0.07
C GLY A 513 -6.45 -17.62 -0.86
N HIS A 514 -6.91 -16.37 -0.76
CA HIS A 514 -8.22 -15.97 -1.27
C HIS A 514 -8.28 -15.92 -2.79
N THR A 515 -7.30 -15.31 -3.48
CA THR A 515 -7.31 -15.27 -4.95
C THR A 515 -6.59 -16.46 -5.62
N ALA A 516 -5.63 -17.09 -4.94
CA ALA A 516 -4.94 -18.32 -5.36
C ALA A 516 -4.04 -18.85 -4.23
N GLN A 517 -3.32 -19.96 -4.45
CA GLN A 517 -2.40 -20.53 -3.44
C GLN A 517 -0.92 -20.28 -3.76
N ILE A 518 -0.56 -20.23 -5.04
CA ILE A 518 0.80 -20.05 -5.54
C ILE A 518 0.77 -19.06 -6.69
N GLN A 519 1.62 -18.04 -6.67
CA GLN A 519 1.68 -17.03 -7.73
C GLN A 519 3.09 -16.93 -8.33
N ALA A 520 3.14 -16.70 -9.65
CA ALA A 520 4.37 -16.35 -10.37
C ALA A 520 4.10 -15.24 -11.39
N SER A 521 4.92 -14.18 -11.40
CA SER A 521 4.67 -12.99 -12.24
C SER A 521 5.57 -12.84 -13.47
N ARG A 522 6.79 -13.41 -13.49
CA ARG A 522 7.70 -13.31 -14.64
C ARG A 522 8.35 -14.65 -14.98
N ASN A 523 8.30 -15.05 -16.25
CA ASN A 523 9.06 -16.20 -16.76
C ASN A 523 10.48 -15.81 -17.15
N GLU A 524 11.45 -16.69 -16.88
CA GLU A 524 12.87 -16.45 -17.09
C GLU A 524 13.61 -17.71 -17.56
N PRO A 525 14.74 -17.58 -18.28
CA PRO A 525 15.49 -18.71 -18.84
C PRO A 525 16.33 -19.50 -17.82
N ARG A 526 16.15 -19.29 -16.51
CA ARG A 526 16.93 -19.93 -15.44
C ARG A 526 16.01 -20.53 -14.39
N LEU A 527 16.54 -21.41 -13.55
CA LEU A 527 15.77 -21.99 -12.45
C LEU A 527 15.35 -20.91 -11.44
N ARG A 528 14.07 -20.55 -11.45
CA ARG A 528 13.47 -19.54 -10.57
C ARG A 528 13.33 -20.05 -9.16
N PHE A 529 12.54 -21.12 -8.99
CA PHE A 529 12.33 -21.72 -7.68
C PHE A 529 12.02 -23.22 -7.73
N ARG A 530 12.26 -23.86 -6.58
CA ARG A 530 11.87 -25.23 -6.28
C ARG A 530 10.74 -25.21 -5.25
N TYR A 531 9.63 -25.88 -5.54
CA TYR A 531 8.46 -25.99 -4.68
C TYR A 531 8.25 -27.47 -4.30
N LEU A 532 8.74 -27.84 -3.12
CA LEU A 532 9.01 -29.23 -2.76
C LEU A 532 8.33 -29.62 -1.44
N ASN A 533 7.69 -30.79 -1.36
CA ASN A 533 7.24 -31.31 -0.06
C ASN A 533 6.29 -30.37 0.68
N ASN A 534 5.55 -29.48 0.00
CA ASN A 534 4.62 -28.56 0.66
C ASN A 534 3.22 -29.18 0.76
N ILE A 535 2.45 -28.77 1.78
CA ILE A 535 1.02 -29.04 1.89
C ILE A 535 0.28 -27.77 1.49
N VAL A 536 -0.71 -27.89 0.59
CA VAL A 536 -1.50 -26.77 0.09
C VAL A 536 -2.98 -27.10 0.18
N VAL A 537 -3.74 -26.29 0.92
CA VAL A 537 -5.18 -26.52 1.18
C VAL A 537 -6.02 -25.28 0.90
N TRP A 538 -7.16 -25.40 0.23
CA TRP A 538 -7.92 -24.22 -0.15
C TRP A 538 -9.40 -24.45 -0.42
N ASP A 539 -10.15 -23.34 -0.49
CA ASP A 539 -11.54 -23.33 -0.96
C ASP A 539 -11.57 -23.55 -2.48
N PRO A 540 -12.39 -24.48 -3.01
CA PRO A 540 -12.46 -24.78 -4.45
C PRO A 540 -12.87 -23.59 -5.34
N ALA A 541 -13.41 -22.50 -4.77
CA ALA A 541 -13.67 -21.25 -5.52
C ALA A 541 -12.38 -20.56 -5.99
N SER A 542 -11.24 -20.82 -5.35
CA SER A 542 -9.95 -20.24 -5.69
C SER A 542 -9.10 -21.22 -6.52
N PRO A 543 -8.37 -20.75 -7.55
CA PRO A 543 -7.43 -21.58 -8.29
C PRO A 543 -6.21 -21.96 -7.43
N LEU A 544 -5.48 -23.00 -7.86
CA LEU A 544 -4.20 -23.36 -7.26
C LEU A 544 -3.12 -22.32 -7.63
N LEU A 545 -3.06 -21.92 -8.90
CA LEU A 545 -2.01 -21.10 -9.49
C LEU A 545 -2.57 -19.76 -10.02
N ASP A 546 -1.84 -18.67 -9.78
CA ASP A 546 -2.12 -17.34 -10.35
C ASP A 546 -0.94 -16.79 -11.18
N GLY A 547 -1.25 -15.81 -12.04
CA GLY A 547 -0.35 -15.23 -13.04
C GLY A 547 -0.71 -15.64 -14.46
N GLY A 548 -0.20 -14.88 -15.44
CA GLY A 548 -0.47 -15.13 -16.86
C GLY A 548 0.07 -16.49 -17.32
N GLU A 549 -0.54 -17.06 -18.36
CA GLU A 549 -0.17 -18.38 -18.90
C GLU A 549 1.35 -18.49 -19.18
N TRP A 550 1.93 -17.42 -19.73
CA TRP A 550 3.35 -17.32 -20.04
C TRP A 550 4.27 -17.55 -18.83
N ASN A 551 3.83 -17.16 -17.63
CA ASN A 551 4.62 -17.27 -16.39
C ASN A 551 4.88 -18.71 -15.97
N TRP A 552 4.09 -19.65 -16.51
CA TRP A 552 4.13 -21.06 -16.19
C TRP A 552 4.67 -21.93 -17.33
N LYS A 553 4.87 -21.39 -18.54
CA LYS A 553 5.41 -22.15 -19.68
C LYS A 553 6.91 -22.41 -19.57
N PHE A 554 7.40 -23.37 -20.35
CA PHE A 554 8.84 -23.51 -20.59
C PHE A 554 9.39 -22.27 -21.27
N PHE A 555 10.69 -22.03 -21.08
CA PHE A 555 11.39 -20.97 -21.77
C PHE A 555 12.03 -21.52 -23.06
N ASP A 556 11.67 -20.97 -24.22
CA ASP A 556 12.08 -21.54 -25.51
C ASP A 556 13.57 -21.27 -25.84
N LYS A 557 14.13 -20.17 -25.31
CA LYS A 557 15.52 -19.75 -25.55
C LYS A 557 16.36 -19.89 -24.28
N ILE A 558 16.97 -21.05 -24.09
CA ILE A 558 17.85 -21.32 -22.94
C ILE A 558 19.29 -20.89 -23.20
N GLU A 559 19.96 -20.37 -22.17
CA GLU A 559 21.42 -20.23 -22.17
C GLU A 559 22.07 -21.59 -21.93
N ARG A 560 23.35 -21.73 -22.30
CA ARG A 560 24.06 -23.00 -22.16
C ARG A 560 24.23 -23.37 -20.68
N GLY A 561 23.54 -24.43 -20.25
CA GLY A 561 23.64 -24.98 -18.89
C GLY A 561 22.37 -24.77 -18.04
N ASP A 562 21.45 -23.93 -18.50
CA ASP A 562 20.18 -23.70 -17.81
C ASP A 562 19.12 -24.76 -18.14
N PRO A 563 18.22 -25.08 -17.19
CA PRO A 563 17.13 -26.00 -17.44
C PRO A 563 16.07 -25.36 -18.33
N LYS A 564 15.48 -26.17 -19.23
CA LYS A 564 14.30 -25.76 -20.03
C LYS A 564 13.09 -25.41 -19.15
N ASP A 565 12.92 -26.12 -18.04
CA ASP A 565 11.93 -25.76 -17.03
C ASP A 565 12.57 -24.86 -15.97
N SER A 566 12.07 -23.64 -15.88
CA SER A 566 12.48 -22.65 -14.89
C SER A 566 11.89 -22.92 -13.51
N LEU A 567 11.10 -24.00 -13.35
CA LEU A 567 10.42 -24.39 -12.12
C LEU A 567 10.68 -25.86 -11.80
N VAL A 568 10.74 -26.17 -10.51
CA VAL A 568 10.71 -27.57 -10.04
C VAL A 568 9.60 -27.73 -9.04
N PHE A 569 8.57 -28.48 -9.39
CA PHE A 569 7.51 -28.91 -8.47
C PHE A 569 7.66 -30.40 -8.21
N ARG A 570 7.67 -30.83 -6.95
CA ARG A 570 7.84 -32.25 -6.62
C ARG A 570 7.27 -32.58 -5.25
N SER A 571 6.61 -33.74 -5.17
CA SER A 571 6.17 -34.33 -3.91
C SER A 571 5.40 -33.33 -3.06
N ASN A 572 4.45 -32.59 -3.62
CA ASN A 572 3.55 -31.72 -2.87
C ASN A 572 2.23 -32.46 -2.57
N LEU A 573 1.53 -32.02 -1.53
CA LEU A 573 0.21 -32.54 -1.17
C LEU A 573 -0.82 -31.43 -1.37
N TYR A 574 -1.73 -31.65 -2.31
CA TYR A 574 -2.77 -30.69 -2.68
C TYR A 574 -4.13 -31.17 -2.19
N TRP A 575 -4.90 -30.28 -1.55
CA TRP A 575 -6.25 -30.59 -1.13
C TRP A 575 -7.20 -29.40 -1.25
N PRO A 576 -7.98 -29.33 -2.35
CA PRO A 576 -9.23 -28.58 -2.36
C PRO A 576 -10.16 -29.16 -1.30
N THR A 577 -10.82 -28.30 -0.52
CA THR A 577 -11.66 -28.72 0.61
C THR A 577 -12.90 -29.53 0.22
N ASP A 578 -13.28 -29.55 -1.07
CA ASP A 578 -14.32 -30.44 -1.61
C ASP A 578 -13.80 -31.83 -2.06
N GLY A 579 -12.49 -32.06 -1.95
CA GLY A 579 -11.80 -33.29 -2.30
C GLY A 579 -11.66 -33.55 -3.81
N LYS A 580 -11.98 -32.59 -4.68
CA LYS A 580 -11.97 -32.78 -6.13
C LYS A 580 -10.78 -32.08 -6.77
N ILE A 581 -10.07 -32.78 -7.65
CA ILE A 581 -9.02 -32.14 -8.47
C ILE A 581 -9.69 -31.09 -9.37
N PRO A 582 -9.21 -29.82 -9.36
CA PRO A 582 -9.80 -28.78 -10.19
C PRO A 582 -9.59 -29.11 -11.67
N ALA A 583 -10.55 -28.73 -12.51
CA ALA A 583 -10.47 -28.95 -13.95
C ALA A 583 -9.27 -28.22 -14.59
N LEU A 584 -8.98 -27.02 -14.09
CA LEU A 584 -7.85 -26.18 -14.47
C LEU A 584 -7.10 -25.72 -13.22
N LEU A 585 -5.78 -25.62 -13.31
CA LEU A 585 -4.92 -25.20 -12.19
C LEU A 585 -4.87 -23.67 -12.04
N THR A 586 -5.01 -22.94 -13.15
CA THR A 586 -5.24 -21.47 -13.15
C THR A 586 -6.71 -21.18 -13.50
N LYS A 587 -7.11 -19.90 -13.48
CA LYS A 587 -8.44 -19.48 -13.92
C LYS A 587 -8.78 -19.89 -15.36
N THR A 588 -7.80 -20.03 -16.24
CA THR A 588 -8.03 -20.23 -17.68
C THR A 588 -7.18 -21.32 -18.34
N HIS A 589 -6.17 -21.88 -17.67
CA HIS A 589 -5.18 -22.78 -18.29
C HIS A 589 -4.73 -23.94 -17.40
N PHE A 590 -4.11 -24.92 -18.08
CA PHE A 590 -3.47 -26.14 -17.57
C PHE A 590 -4.40 -27.09 -16.81
N THR A 591 -4.69 -28.25 -17.39
CA THR A 591 -5.21 -29.38 -16.61
C THR A 591 -4.08 -30.01 -15.78
N TRP A 592 -4.42 -30.81 -14.77
CA TRP A 592 -3.43 -31.59 -14.04
C TRP A 592 -2.56 -32.48 -14.95
N ASN A 593 -3.16 -33.05 -16.00
CA ASN A 593 -2.43 -33.89 -16.95
C ASN A 593 -1.45 -33.08 -17.80
N ASP A 594 -1.82 -31.86 -18.21
CA ASP A 594 -0.91 -30.97 -18.95
C ASP A 594 0.28 -30.60 -18.08
N TRP A 595 0.00 -30.24 -16.82
CA TRP A 595 1.02 -29.91 -15.83
C TRP A 595 2.01 -31.06 -15.59
N ARG A 596 1.50 -32.28 -15.41
CA ARG A 596 2.31 -33.50 -15.26
C ARG A 596 3.11 -33.84 -16.52
N LYS A 597 2.58 -33.61 -17.72
CA LYS A 597 3.30 -33.81 -18.99
C LYS A 597 4.49 -32.86 -19.13
N MET A 598 4.47 -31.71 -18.46
CA MET A 598 5.62 -30.81 -18.37
C MET A 598 6.73 -31.35 -17.44
N GLY A 599 6.54 -32.52 -16.80
CA GLY A 599 7.51 -33.12 -15.88
C GLY A 599 7.43 -32.58 -14.45
N ARG A 600 6.42 -31.74 -14.16
CA ARG A 600 6.19 -31.14 -12.85
C ARG A 600 5.40 -32.06 -11.94
N ASP A 601 5.49 -31.80 -10.64
CA ASP A 601 4.75 -32.47 -9.57
C ASP A 601 4.92 -33.98 -9.52
N ASN A 602 6.10 -34.48 -9.91
CA ASN A 602 6.41 -35.90 -9.73
C ASN A 602 6.34 -36.28 -8.24
N GLY A 603 5.67 -37.39 -7.93
CA GLY A 603 5.43 -37.82 -6.54
C GLY A 603 4.44 -36.97 -5.72
N SER A 604 3.82 -35.94 -6.30
CA SER A 604 2.77 -35.15 -5.63
C SER A 604 1.43 -35.91 -5.58
N LEU A 605 0.62 -35.62 -4.57
CA LEU A 605 -0.65 -36.29 -4.29
C LEU A 605 -1.80 -35.28 -4.17
N PHE A 606 -3.01 -35.72 -4.54
CA PHE A 606 -4.26 -35.07 -4.16
C PHE A 606 -4.96 -35.91 -3.09
N ALA A 607 -4.92 -35.48 -1.84
CA ALA A 607 -5.54 -36.18 -0.72
C ALA A 607 -5.70 -35.27 0.49
N ASP A 608 -6.71 -35.55 1.32
CA ASP A 608 -6.89 -34.89 2.62
C ASP A 608 -5.62 -35.06 3.49
N PRO A 609 -4.97 -33.96 3.94
CA PRO A 609 -3.80 -34.03 4.82
C PRO A 609 -4.08 -34.63 6.20
N LEU A 610 -5.34 -34.81 6.60
CA LEU A 610 -5.75 -35.29 7.90
C LEU A 610 -5.31 -34.35 9.03
N PHE A 611 -5.61 -33.05 8.89
CA PHE A 611 -5.39 -32.08 9.97
C PHE A 611 -6.27 -32.36 11.19
N GLU A 612 -5.81 -31.94 12.38
CA GLU A 612 -6.54 -32.06 13.65
C GLU A 612 -7.91 -31.40 13.56
N ASN A 613 -7.95 -30.12 13.17
CA ASN A 613 -9.18 -29.38 12.95
C ASN A 613 -8.99 -28.18 12.01
N ILE A 614 -9.14 -28.42 10.70
CA ILE A 614 -8.95 -27.37 9.70
C ILE A 614 -9.95 -26.20 9.81
N ALA A 615 -11.19 -26.46 10.25
CA ALA A 615 -12.21 -25.43 10.43
C ALA A 615 -11.82 -24.41 11.52
N LYS A 616 -11.02 -24.84 12.50
CA LYS A 616 -10.44 -23.98 13.54
C LYS A 616 -8.98 -23.58 13.26
N ARG A 617 -8.49 -23.79 12.03
CA ARG A 617 -7.10 -23.54 11.64
C ARG A 617 -6.06 -24.29 12.49
N ASP A 618 -6.43 -25.47 13.01
CA ASP A 618 -5.49 -26.37 13.67
C ASP A 618 -4.88 -27.32 12.63
N PHE A 619 -3.71 -26.92 12.13
CA PHE A 619 -2.98 -27.58 11.06
C PHE A 619 -2.01 -28.68 11.53
N ARG A 620 -2.11 -29.13 12.79
CA ARG A 620 -1.37 -30.32 13.25
C ARG A 620 -1.87 -31.55 12.49
N LEU A 621 -0.98 -32.47 12.13
CA LEU A 621 -1.32 -33.65 11.32
C LEU A 621 -1.64 -34.85 12.21
N LYS A 622 -2.72 -35.57 11.89
CA LYS A 622 -3.08 -36.84 12.52
C LYS A 622 -2.14 -37.97 12.05
N PRO A 623 -1.96 -39.03 12.86
CA PRO A 623 -1.25 -40.23 12.44
C PRO A 623 -1.82 -40.83 11.14
N GLY A 624 -0.93 -41.27 10.23
CA GLY A 624 -1.32 -41.85 8.94
C GLY A 624 -1.64 -40.82 7.85
N SER A 625 -1.35 -39.54 8.09
CA SER A 625 -1.44 -38.49 7.08
C SER A 625 -0.71 -38.87 5.78
N PRO A 626 -1.31 -38.61 4.59
CA PRO A 626 -0.60 -38.79 3.32
C PRO A 626 0.60 -37.87 3.16
N ALA A 627 0.75 -36.85 4.01
CA ALA A 627 1.93 -35.99 4.07
C ALA A 627 3.24 -36.81 4.25
N GLU A 628 3.20 -37.92 4.98
CA GLU A 628 4.37 -38.81 5.14
C GLU A 628 4.86 -39.38 3.80
N LYS A 629 3.95 -39.70 2.87
CA LYS A 629 4.27 -40.29 1.57
C LYS A 629 4.98 -39.32 0.64
N ILE A 630 4.72 -38.02 0.82
CA ILE A 630 5.44 -36.98 0.08
C ILE A 630 6.75 -36.60 0.76
N GLY A 631 7.09 -37.17 1.92
CA GLY A 631 8.30 -36.84 2.67
C GLY A 631 8.20 -35.53 3.46
N PHE A 632 6.99 -35.02 3.69
CA PHE A 632 6.77 -33.89 4.58
C PHE A 632 7.21 -34.26 6.00
N LYS A 633 7.89 -33.34 6.68
CA LYS A 633 8.38 -33.49 8.04
C LYS A 633 7.62 -32.51 8.94
N PRO A 634 6.67 -32.99 9.75
CA PRO A 634 6.00 -32.12 10.71
C PRO A 634 7.00 -31.45 11.65
N TRP A 635 6.72 -30.19 12.02
CA TRP A 635 7.45 -29.46 13.05
C TRP A 635 6.46 -28.95 14.11
N ASP A 636 6.99 -28.46 15.23
CA ASP A 636 6.16 -27.85 16.26
C ASP A 636 5.67 -26.47 15.80
N LEU A 637 4.42 -26.40 15.33
CA LEU A 637 3.75 -25.17 14.89
C LEU A 637 3.66 -24.11 15.99
N THR A 638 3.81 -24.51 17.25
CA THR A 638 3.61 -23.65 18.39
C THR A 638 4.87 -22.88 18.82
N LEU A 639 5.98 -23.05 18.10
CA LEU A 639 7.21 -22.30 18.33
C LEU A 639 7.14 -20.86 17.79
N ALA A 640 6.23 -20.59 16.85
CA ALA A 640 6.06 -19.28 16.26
C ALA A 640 5.54 -18.26 17.28
N GLY A 641 6.11 -17.05 17.23
CA GLY A 641 5.81 -15.96 18.16
C GLY A 641 6.74 -15.95 19.37
N VAL A 642 6.36 -15.16 20.37
CA VAL A 642 7.13 -15.02 21.61
C VAL A 642 7.25 -16.33 22.38
N ARG A 643 8.35 -16.48 23.11
CA ARG A 643 8.69 -17.75 23.77
C ARG A 643 7.72 -18.08 24.88
N LYS A 644 7.29 -19.35 24.88
CA LYS A 644 6.26 -19.85 25.79
C LYS A 644 6.62 -19.90 27.27
N ALA A 645 7.90 -19.79 27.61
CA ALA A 645 8.36 -19.87 28.99
C ALA A 645 7.84 -18.69 29.84
N ASP A 646 7.46 -17.58 29.21
CA ASP A 646 6.92 -16.38 29.87
C ASP A 646 5.41 -16.23 29.56
N ALA A 647 4.57 -16.76 30.46
CA ALA A 647 3.12 -16.71 30.31
C ALA A 647 2.54 -15.28 30.33
N PRO A 648 3.01 -14.35 31.20
CA PRO A 648 2.64 -12.94 31.10
C PRO A 648 2.97 -12.31 29.75
N TRP A 649 4.14 -12.61 29.18
CA TRP A 649 4.55 -12.08 27.87
C TRP A 649 3.69 -12.62 26.72
N LEU A 650 3.41 -13.93 26.72
CA LEU A 650 2.45 -14.54 25.80
C LEU A 650 1.06 -13.90 25.89
N ALA A 651 0.59 -13.65 27.12
CA ALA A 651 -0.71 -13.02 27.34
C ALA A 651 -0.74 -11.57 26.84
N LEU A 652 0.37 -10.84 26.96
CA LEU A 652 0.52 -9.50 26.40
C LEU A 652 0.48 -9.51 24.86
N ALA A 653 1.24 -10.42 24.23
CA ALA A 653 1.26 -10.58 22.78
C ALA A 653 -0.15 -10.89 22.23
N ALA A 654 -0.83 -11.86 22.85
CA ALA A 654 -2.18 -12.26 22.48
C ALA A 654 -3.25 -11.21 22.78
N LYS A 655 -2.99 -10.28 23.72
CA LYS A 655 -3.91 -9.18 24.05
C LYS A 655 -3.96 -8.14 22.94
N GLY A 656 -2.89 -8.02 22.14
CA GLY A 656 -2.74 -7.17 20.94
C GLY A 656 -3.87 -6.17 20.75
N GLN A 657 -3.73 -5.02 21.41
CA GLN A 657 -4.83 -4.16 21.86
C GLN A 657 -5.94 -3.99 20.81
N ASP A 658 -7.14 -4.50 21.11
CA ASP A 658 -8.38 -4.21 20.38
C ASP A 658 -8.19 -4.00 18.86
N TYR A 659 -7.67 -5.03 18.17
CA TYR A 659 -7.61 -4.96 16.71
C TYR A 659 -8.99 -4.67 16.12
N PRO A 660 -9.05 -3.97 14.97
CA PRO A 660 -10.25 -3.96 14.15
C PRO A 660 -10.73 -5.39 13.88
N SER A 661 -12.03 -5.56 13.65
CA SER A 661 -12.59 -6.88 13.38
C SER A 661 -12.19 -7.30 11.96
N TRP A 662 -11.37 -8.35 11.85
CA TRP A 662 -10.82 -8.81 10.57
C TRP A 662 -11.89 -8.99 9.48
N ASP A 663 -12.99 -9.67 9.81
CA ASP A 663 -14.07 -9.96 8.87
C ASP A 663 -14.80 -8.71 8.35
N THR A 664 -14.74 -7.60 9.08
CA THR A 664 -15.40 -6.35 8.73
C THR A 664 -14.45 -5.32 8.14
N ASP A 665 -13.26 -5.20 8.71
CA ASP A 665 -12.35 -4.08 8.49
C ASP A 665 -11.21 -4.42 7.51
N ALA A 666 -10.85 -5.70 7.34
CA ALA A 666 -9.77 -6.13 6.45
C ALA A 666 -10.23 -6.32 5.00
N LYS A 667 -11.12 -5.45 4.52
CA LYS A 667 -11.71 -5.50 3.18
C LYS A 667 -11.42 -4.21 2.42
N PRO A 668 -11.10 -4.28 1.11
CA PRO A 668 -10.97 -3.10 0.29
C PRO A 668 -12.23 -2.25 0.37
N TRP A 669 -12.05 -0.96 0.55
CA TRP A 669 -13.12 0.01 0.37
C TRP A 669 -13.65 -0.11 -1.05
N PRO A 670 -14.99 -0.13 -1.27
CA PRO A 670 -15.55 -0.22 -2.59
C PRO A 670 -15.04 0.91 -3.48
N ALA A 671 -14.50 0.57 -4.64
CA ALA A 671 -14.20 1.56 -5.67
C ALA A 671 -15.51 2.26 -6.08
N PRO A 672 -15.48 3.57 -6.37
CA PRO A 672 -16.64 4.22 -6.96
C PRO A 672 -17.01 3.50 -8.27
N PRO A 673 -18.32 3.33 -8.57
CA PRO A 673 -18.74 2.81 -9.86
C PRO A 673 -18.07 3.60 -10.99
N TYR A 674 -17.61 2.90 -12.03
CA TYR A 674 -17.11 3.59 -13.21
C TYR A 674 -18.25 4.42 -13.80
N LYS A 675 -18.05 5.73 -13.84
CA LYS A 675 -18.97 6.72 -14.37
C LYS A 675 -18.15 7.76 -15.13
N ILE A 676 -18.69 8.23 -16.26
CA ILE A 676 -18.27 9.47 -16.89
C ILE A 676 -19.38 10.49 -16.66
N ASP A 677 -19.02 11.69 -16.22
CA ASP A 677 -19.90 12.85 -16.08
C ASP A 677 -19.04 14.07 -16.40
N GLN A 678 -19.02 14.47 -17.66
CA GLN A 678 -18.10 15.48 -18.18
C GLN A 678 -18.85 16.49 -19.04
N ASP A 679 -18.95 17.72 -18.53
CA ASP A 679 -19.30 18.93 -19.29
C ASP A 679 -18.06 19.64 -19.85
N PHE A 680 -16.85 19.12 -19.55
CA PHE A 680 -15.55 19.61 -20.00
C PHE A 680 -15.19 21.06 -19.59
N GLU A 681 -16.03 21.74 -18.83
CA GLU A 681 -15.82 23.14 -18.44
C GLU A 681 -14.59 23.31 -17.53
N HIS A 682 -14.29 22.28 -16.75
CA HIS A 682 -13.14 22.23 -15.85
C HIS A 682 -11.92 21.49 -16.43
N THR A 683 -11.98 21.07 -17.69
CA THR A 683 -10.87 20.40 -18.36
C THR A 683 -10.03 21.43 -19.12
N SER A 684 -8.70 21.30 -19.03
CA SER A 684 -7.79 22.17 -19.78
C SER A 684 -7.84 21.92 -21.29
N LEU A 685 -7.62 22.98 -22.06
CA LEU A 685 -7.61 22.89 -23.52
C LEU A 685 -6.57 21.87 -24.02
N GLY A 686 -6.97 21.04 -24.98
CA GLY A 686 -6.16 19.97 -25.56
C GLY A 686 -6.08 18.68 -24.71
N MET A 687 -6.63 18.65 -23.50
CA MET A 687 -6.76 17.43 -22.69
C MET A 687 -8.05 16.68 -23.00
N ILE A 688 -8.11 15.37 -22.79
CA ILE A 688 -9.34 14.58 -23.05
C ILE A 688 -10.41 14.82 -21.97
N GLY A 689 -10.01 15.08 -20.71
CA GLY A 689 -10.95 15.29 -19.60
C GLY A 689 -11.59 14.02 -19.03
N ILE A 690 -11.22 12.85 -19.55
CA ILE A 690 -11.82 11.57 -19.15
C ILE A 690 -10.72 10.63 -18.66
N ARG A 691 -10.82 10.21 -17.39
CA ARG A 691 -9.84 9.31 -16.78
C ARG A 691 -9.74 7.98 -17.52
N GLY A 692 -8.52 7.61 -17.90
CA GLY A 692 -8.23 6.34 -18.57
C GLY A 692 -8.64 6.29 -20.05
N ALA A 693 -9.23 7.36 -20.59
CA ALA A 693 -9.50 7.47 -22.01
C ALA A 693 -8.20 7.61 -22.82
N LYS A 694 -8.18 7.06 -24.03
CA LYS A 694 -6.99 7.02 -24.90
C LYS A 694 -7.37 7.33 -26.34
N TYR A 695 -6.38 7.78 -27.10
CA TYR A 695 -6.43 7.74 -28.56
C TYR A 695 -5.00 7.64 -29.11
N ASP A 696 -4.85 6.93 -30.22
CA ASP A 696 -3.56 6.81 -30.90
C ASP A 696 -3.33 8.02 -31.82
N ARG A 697 -2.13 8.62 -31.74
CA ARG A 697 -1.71 9.75 -32.59
C ARG A 697 -0.79 9.26 -33.70
N GLU A 698 -1.11 9.62 -34.94
CA GLU A 698 -0.30 9.45 -36.14
C GLU A 698 0.53 10.69 -36.51
N ASN A 699 0.30 11.83 -35.84
CA ASN A 699 0.95 13.12 -36.05
C ASN A 699 0.77 13.71 -37.46
N LYS A 700 -0.41 13.53 -38.05
CA LYS A 700 -0.81 14.09 -39.37
C LYS A 700 -1.74 15.31 -39.24
N GLY A 701 -2.03 15.72 -38.02
CA GLY A 701 -2.89 16.86 -37.69
C GLY A 701 -4.20 16.47 -37.01
N GLU A 702 -4.41 15.16 -36.79
CA GLU A 702 -5.50 14.62 -35.99
C GLU A 702 -5.30 14.92 -34.51
N SER A 703 -6.40 15.12 -33.79
CA SER A 703 -6.36 15.33 -32.34
C SER A 703 -7.67 15.01 -31.67
N ILE A 704 -7.61 14.60 -30.41
CA ILE A 704 -8.75 14.53 -29.51
C ILE A 704 -8.41 15.30 -28.24
N GLY A 705 -9.20 16.33 -27.94
CA GLY A 705 -8.97 17.18 -26.78
C GLY A 705 -9.99 18.30 -26.65
N VAL A 706 -10.12 18.83 -25.45
CA VAL A 706 -11.08 19.88 -25.12
C VAL A 706 -10.71 21.19 -25.82
N THR A 707 -11.71 21.89 -26.31
CA THR A 707 -11.58 23.16 -27.03
C THR A 707 -12.58 24.18 -26.51
N ASP A 708 -12.32 25.46 -26.74
CA ASP A 708 -13.23 26.59 -26.52
C ASP A 708 -13.78 27.17 -27.83
N GLU A 709 -13.62 26.45 -28.96
CA GLU A 709 -14.16 26.84 -30.26
C GLU A 709 -15.70 26.94 -30.28
N MET A 710 -16.36 26.16 -29.42
CA MET A 710 -17.81 26.08 -29.28
C MET A 710 -18.20 25.28 -28.03
N SER A 711 -19.49 25.29 -27.71
CA SER A 711 -20.12 24.52 -26.65
C SER A 711 -21.53 24.08 -27.09
N SER A 712 -22.04 23.05 -26.44
CA SER A 712 -23.42 22.60 -26.64
C SER A 712 -24.43 23.67 -26.18
N PRO A 713 -25.49 23.94 -26.96
CA PRO A 713 -26.58 24.83 -26.53
C PRO A 713 -27.40 24.23 -25.37
N PHE A 714 -27.23 22.94 -25.08
CA PHE A 714 -27.88 22.27 -23.96
C PHE A 714 -27.14 22.47 -22.63
N THR A 715 -25.88 22.93 -22.67
CA THR A 715 -25.04 23.23 -21.49
C THR A 715 -25.17 24.73 -21.15
N PRO A 716 -25.96 25.12 -20.13
CA PRO A 716 -26.24 26.54 -19.89
C PRO A 716 -24.97 27.30 -19.49
N GLY A 717 -24.56 28.24 -20.34
CA GLY A 717 -23.34 29.02 -20.10
C GLY A 717 -22.02 28.28 -20.38
N GLY A 718 -22.10 27.09 -20.99
CA GLY A 718 -20.93 26.30 -21.39
C GLY A 718 -20.06 27.05 -22.39
N LYS A 719 -18.76 26.79 -22.33
CA LYS A 719 -17.72 27.42 -23.15
C LYS A 719 -16.80 26.40 -23.80
N ARG A 720 -16.81 25.15 -23.32
CA ARG A 720 -15.89 24.11 -23.74
C ARG A 720 -16.66 22.89 -24.20
N CYS A 721 -16.01 22.09 -25.04
CA CYS A 721 -16.47 20.76 -25.41
C CYS A 721 -15.26 19.92 -25.87
N LEU A 722 -15.44 18.61 -26.00
CA LEU A 722 -14.42 17.71 -26.52
C LEU A 722 -14.43 17.71 -28.05
N LYS A 723 -13.32 18.07 -28.69
CA LYS A 723 -13.17 18.05 -30.15
C LYS A 723 -12.47 16.79 -30.61
N VAL A 724 -13.02 16.13 -31.62
CA VAL A 724 -12.38 15.05 -32.37
C VAL A 724 -12.07 15.55 -33.78
N GLN A 725 -10.79 15.87 -34.02
CA GLN A 725 -10.28 16.42 -35.26
C GLN A 725 -9.67 15.33 -36.12
N ASP A 726 -10.23 15.16 -37.32
CA ASP A 726 -9.72 14.26 -38.35
C ASP A 726 -8.60 14.92 -39.18
N ALA A 727 -7.84 14.12 -39.95
CA ALA A 727 -6.78 14.55 -40.83
C ALA A 727 -6.69 13.69 -42.10
N ALA A 728 -6.11 14.28 -43.16
CA ALA A 728 -5.89 13.54 -44.38
C ALA A 728 -4.76 12.51 -44.23
N GLY A 729 -4.96 11.33 -44.83
CA GLY A 729 -3.93 10.30 -44.94
C GLY A 729 -3.65 9.52 -43.67
N LEU A 730 -4.57 9.48 -42.70
CA LEU A 730 -4.53 8.56 -41.57
C LEU A 730 -4.51 7.10 -42.05
N LYS A 731 -3.88 6.23 -41.25
CA LYS A 731 -3.60 4.84 -41.59
C LYS A 731 -4.88 4.04 -41.72
N HIS A 732 -5.83 4.26 -40.82
CA HIS A 732 -7.14 3.62 -40.88
C HIS A 732 -8.22 4.64 -41.16
N SER A 733 -9.24 4.23 -41.91
CA SER A 733 -10.40 5.07 -42.25
C SER A 733 -11.37 5.30 -41.09
N TYR A 734 -11.00 4.84 -39.89
CA TYR A 734 -11.74 5.01 -38.66
C TYR A 734 -10.94 5.81 -37.62
N ASP A 735 -9.76 6.31 -37.99
CA ASP A 735 -8.94 7.15 -37.11
C ASP A 735 -9.33 8.63 -37.29
N PRO A 736 -9.20 9.47 -36.24
CA PRO A 736 -8.86 9.08 -34.86
C PRO A 736 -10.03 8.43 -34.09
N VAL A 737 -9.69 7.62 -33.09
CA VAL A 737 -10.64 6.93 -32.20
C VAL A 737 -10.42 7.35 -30.74
N LEU A 738 -11.46 7.86 -30.09
CA LEU A 738 -11.51 8.01 -28.63
C LEU A 738 -11.94 6.68 -28.02
N ASP A 739 -11.04 6.04 -27.28
CA ASP A 739 -11.28 4.78 -26.58
C ASP A 739 -11.64 4.99 -25.11
N LEU A 740 -12.72 4.34 -24.67
CA LEU A 740 -13.21 4.34 -23.29
C LEU A 740 -13.34 2.90 -22.78
N TYR A 741 -12.81 2.64 -21.57
CA TYR A 741 -12.75 1.29 -21.00
C TYR A 741 -13.43 1.23 -19.62
N PRO A 742 -14.76 1.06 -19.57
CA PRO A 742 -15.46 0.77 -18.33
C PRO A 742 -15.00 -0.59 -17.79
N THR A 743 -14.18 -0.59 -16.74
CA THR A 743 -13.53 -1.81 -16.24
C THR A 743 -14.45 -2.69 -15.39
N THR A 744 -15.61 -2.18 -14.98
CA THR A 744 -16.54 -2.87 -14.04
C THR A 744 -17.91 -3.21 -14.64
N TRP A 745 -18.17 -2.88 -15.90
CA TRP A 745 -19.49 -3.03 -16.54
C TRP A 745 -19.68 -4.43 -17.15
N ASP A 746 -19.81 -5.43 -16.27
CA ASP A 746 -19.91 -6.85 -16.64
C ASP A 746 -21.29 -7.31 -17.12
N GLY A 747 -22.31 -6.45 -17.06
CA GLY A 747 -23.67 -6.72 -17.55
C GLY A 747 -24.73 -5.92 -16.81
N GLY A 748 -25.88 -5.64 -17.42
CA GLY A 748 -26.95 -4.85 -16.81
C GLY A 748 -27.58 -3.84 -17.78
N ILE A 749 -28.15 -2.77 -17.21
CA ILE A 749 -28.73 -1.65 -17.95
C ILE A 749 -27.73 -0.49 -17.93
N PHE A 750 -27.46 0.11 -19.08
CA PHE A 750 -26.57 1.27 -19.21
C PHE A 750 -27.29 2.45 -19.81
N HIS A 751 -26.95 3.64 -19.31
CA HIS A 751 -27.34 4.92 -19.86
C HIS A 751 -26.11 5.65 -20.39
N ILE A 752 -26.19 6.06 -21.66
CA ILE A 752 -25.17 6.85 -22.33
C ILE A 752 -25.87 8.07 -22.89
N GLU A 753 -25.55 9.24 -22.34
CA GLU A 753 -26.03 10.53 -22.81
C GLU A 753 -24.84 11.35 -23.30
N PHE A 754 -24.99 12.02 -24.44
CA PHE A 754 -24.02 13.01 -24.90
C PHE A 754 -24.66 13.95 -25.90
N ASP A 755 -24.18 15.18 -25.93
CA ASP A 755 -24.44 16.10 -27.02
C ASP A 755 -23.39 15.93 -28.09
N ILE A 756 -23.81 15.99 -29.35
CA ILE A 756 -22.89 15.89 -30.48
C ILE A 756 -23.26 16.84 -31.61
N MET A 757 -22.24 17.38 -32.26
CA MET A 757 -22.37 18.14 -33.50
C MET A 757 -21.22 17.77 -34.44
N ALA A 758 -21.51 17.64 -35.73
CA ALA A 758 -20.51 17.38 -36.75
C ALA A 758 -20.47 18.48 -37.81
N GLN A 759 -19.26 18.90 -38.20
CA GLN A 759 -19.05 19.76 -39.36
C GLN A 759 -19.40 19.01 -40.67
N ASP A 760 -19.55 19.76 -41.76
CA ASP A 760 -19.72 19.14 -43.07
C ASP A 760 -18.47 18.31 -43.41
N GLY A 761 -18.68 17.04 -43.77
CA GLY A 761 -17.61 16.06 -44.01
C GLY A 761 -17.02 15.37 -42.77
N ALA A 762 -17.43 15.75 -41.54
CA ALA A 762 -16.99 15.10 -40.30
C ALA A 762 -17.86 13.88 -39.95
N ASP A 763 -17.86 12.87 -40.82
CA ASP A 763 -18.57 11.62 -40.57
C ASP A 763 -18.05 10.94 -39.30
N TRP A 764 -18.92 10.31 -38.50
CA TRP A 764 -18.52 9.68 -37.25
C TRP A 764 -19.38 8.45 -36.89
N PHE A 765 -18.88 7.62 -35.99
CA PHE A 765 -19.68 6.61 -35.30
C PHE A 765 -19.34 6.47 -33.82
N PHE A 766 -20.34 6.04 -33.06
CA PHE A 766 -20.26 5.62 -31.67
C PHE A 766 -20.61 4.14 -31.59
N GLU A 767 -19.89 3.39 -30.75
CA GLU A 767 -20.14 1.96 -30.56
C GLU A 767 -19.84 1.51 -29.13
N ILE A 768 -20.62 0.52 -28.66
CA ILE A 768 -20.35 -0.24 -27.44
C ILE A 768 -20.01 -1.70 -27.79
N ARG A 769 -18.93 -2.22 -27.21
CA ARG A 769 -18.43 -3.58 -27.41
C ARG A 769 -18.36 -4.35 -26.08
N GLY A 770 -18.44 -5.67 -26.20
CA GLY A 770 -18.22 -6.60 -25.10
C GLY A 770 -16.74 -6.95 -24.92
N LYS A 771 -16.44 -7.85 -23.96
CA LYS A 771 -15.06 -8.21 -23.56
C LYS A 771 -14.15 -8.66 -24.70
N ASN A 772 -14.71 -9.28 -25.73
CA ASN A 772 -13.97 -9.76 -26.90
C ASN A 772 -13.60 -8.66 -27.89
N GLY A 773 -14.09 -7.43 -27.70
CA GLY A 773 -13.83 -6.31 -28.61
C GLY A 773 -14.49 -6.44 -29.99
N ASP A 774 -15.47 -7.34 -30.13
CA ASP A 774 -16.13 -7.65 -31.41
C ASP A 774 -16.85 -6.42 -32.00
N PHE A 775 -16.51 -6.10 -33.25
CA PHE A 775 -17.15 -5.03 -34.01
C PHE A 775 -18.64 -5.32 -34.32
N GLY A 776 -19.46 -4.28 -34.21
CA GLY A 776 -20.91 -4.24 -34.36
C GLY A 776 -21.66 -5.16 -33.40
N ASN A 777 -21.12 -5.42 -32.20
CA ASN A 777 -21.73 -6.37 -31.27
C ASN A 777 -22.86 -5.73 -30.43
N GLY A 778 -22.58 -4.59 -29.79
CA GLY A 778 -23.55 -3.86 -28.98
C GLY A 778 -24.25 -2.72 -29.76
N PRO A 779 -24.82 -1.74 -29.04
CA PRO A 779 -25.34 -0.50 -29.62
C PRO A 779 -24.35 0.18 -30.56
N TYR A 780 -24.85 0.65 -31.70
CA TYR A 780 -24.05 1.29 -32.74
C TYR A 780 -24.84 2.45 -33.34
N LEU A 781 -24.22 3.62 -33.38
CA LEU A 781 -24.79 4.83 -33.96
C LEU A 781 -23.78 5.45 -34.92
N ARG A 782 -24.20 5.87 -36.10
CA ARG A 782 -23.34 6.58 -37.05
C ARG A 782 -24.07 7.76 -37.66
N TRP A 783 -23.31 8.81 -37.93
CA TRP A 783 -23.75 9.95 -38.73
C TRP A 783 -22.84 10.05 -39.94
N GLN A 784 -23.43 10.08 -41.13
CA GLN A 784 -22.68 10.27 -42.38
C GLN A 784 -23.46 11.15 -43.33
N LYS A 785 -22.81 12.19 -43.86
CA LYS A 785 -23.39 13.11 -44.86
C LYS A 785 -24.78 13.64 -44.48
N GLY A 786 -24.93 14.08 -43.23
CA GLY A 786 -26.19 14.66 -42.75
C GLY A 786 -27.28 13.65 -42.36
N GLN A 787 -26.95 12.36 -42.27
CA GLN A 787 -27.92 11.30 -42.02
C GLN A 787 -27.49 10.41 -40.85
N LEU A 788 -28.37 10.25 -39.86
CA LEU A 788 -28.15 9.38 -38.70
C LEU A 788 -28.72 7.97 -38.94
N ALA A 789 -27.97 6.94 -38.53
CA ALA A 789 -28.34 5.53 -38.67
C ALA A 789 -27.85 4.66 -37.49
N ALA A 790 -28.62 3.62 -37.16
CA ALA A 790 -28.37 2.70 -36.03
C ALA A 790 -27.77 1.34 -36.45
N SER A 791 -26.97 1.30 -37.51
CA SER A 791 -26.38 0.04 -38.01
C SER A 791 -25.02 0.29 -38.65
N THR A 792 -24.11 -0.69 -38.53
CA THR A 792 -22.73 -0.59 -39.04
C THR A 792 -22.67 -0.32 -40.54
N ASN A 793 -23.58 -0.92 -41.32
CA ASN A 793 -23.69 -0.74 -42.76
C ASN A 793 -24.59 0.43 -43.19
N GLY A 794 -25.16 1.19 -42.25
CA GLY A 794 -26.04 2.32 -42.53
C GLY A 794 -27.39 1.95 -43.14
N LYS A 795 -27.87 0.71 -43.03
CA LYS A 795 -29.19 0.30 -43.58
C LYS A 795 -30.37 0.70 -42.70
N VAL A 796 -30.17 0.79 -41.38
CA VAL A 796 -31.19 1.23 -40.41
C VAL A 796 -31.13 2.75 -40.28
N GLN A 797 -31.80 3.45 -41.19
CA GLN A 797 -31.86 4.91 -41.23
C GLN A 797 -32.83 5.44 -40.17
N LEU A 798 -32.45 6.49 -39.45
CA LEU A 798 -33.24 7.07 -38.37
C LEU A 798 -33.88 8.40 -38.78
N THR A 799 -33.07 9.46 -38.90
CA THR A 799 -33.54 10.83 -39.17
C THR A 799 -32.41 11.67 -39.78
N PRO A 800 -32.71 12.61 -40.70
CA PRO A 800 -31.71 13.54 -41.23
C PRO A 800 -31.37 14.61 -40.19
N ILE A 801 -30.08 14.88 -40.01
CA ILE A 801 -29.53 15.91 -39.13
C ILE A 801 -28.47 16.69 -39.91
N PRO A 802 -28.74 17.94 -40.32
CA PRO A 802 -27.78 18.81 -41.01
C PRO A 802 -26.45 18.93 -40.26
N ALA A 803 -25.37 19.10 -41.03
CA ALA A 803 -24.09 19.48 -40.46
C ALA A 803 -24.20 20.83 -39.73
N GLY A 804 -23.48 20.98 -38.61
CA GLY A 804 -23.51 22.19 -37.77
C GLY A 804 -24.62 22.24 -36.74
N GLU A 805 -25.57 21.30 -36.75
CA GLU A 805 -26.64 21.21 -35.76
C GLU A 805 -26.23 20.35 -34.55
N TRP A 806 -26.39 20.90 -33.35
CA TRP A 806 -26.27 20.14 -32.11
C TRP A 806 -27.52 19.31 -31.82
N PHE A 807 -27.31 18.10 -31.31
CA PHE A 807 -28.37 17.27 -30.79
C PHE A 807 -27.86 16.39 -29.64
N ARG A 808 -28.75 16.14 -28.67
CA ARG A 808 -28.53 15.21 -27.57
C ARG A 808 -28.91 13.81 -27.99
N VAL A 809 -28.05 12.86 -27.68
CA VAL A 809 -28.25 11.42 -27.80
C VAL A 809 -28.45 10.86 -26.41
N LEU A 810 -29.50 10.06 -26.20
CA LEU A 810 -29.68 9.22 -25.02
C LEU A 810 -29.88 7.77 -25.46
N ILE A 811 -28.95 6.91 -25.05
CA ILE A 811 -28.97 5.47 -25.31
C ILE A 811 -29.31 4.76 -24.00
N THR A 812 -30.35 3.92 -24.04
CA THR A 812 -30.61 2.94 -22.99
C THR A 812 -30.43 1.55 -23.57
N ALA A 813 -29.49 0.78 -23.00
CA ALA A 813 -29.15 -0.54 -23.52
C ALA A 813 -29.07 -1.56 -22.39
N THR A 814 -29.61 -2.76 -22.62
CA THR A 814 -29.55 -3.88 -21.68
C THR A 814 -28.78 -5.02 -22.31
N THR A 815 -27.73 -5.51 -21.63
CA THR A 815 -26.95 -6.64 -22.13
C THR A 815 -27.81 -7.89 -22.29
N GLY A 816 -27.50 -8.72 -23.29
CA GLY A 816 -28.20 -9.97 -23.58
C GLY A 816 -29.61 -9.84 -24.17
N SER A 817 -30.20 -8.63 -24.22
CA SER A 817 -31.55 -8.41 -24.75
C SER A 817 -31.62 -8.49 -26.28
N GLY A 818 -30.49 -8.32 -26.98
CA GLY A 818 -30.41 -8.17 -28.43
C GLY A 818 -31.04 -6.88 -28.96
N LYS A 819 -31.42 -5.95 -28.07
CA LYS A 819 -32.10 -4.71 -28.41
C LYS A 819 -31.65 -3.54 -27.54
N TRP A 820 -31.86 -2.33 -28.02
CA TRP A 820 -31.61 -1.09 -27.28
C TRP A 820 -32.55 0.02 -27.78
N SER A 821 -32.61 1.12 -27.03
CA SER A 821 -33.41 2.30 -27.39
C SER A 821 -32.57 3.55 -27.47
N LEU A 822 -33.00 4.46 -28.33
CA LEU A 822 -32.37 5.75 -28.61
C LEU A 822 -33.42 6.84 -28.49
N GLU A 823 -33.13 7.89 -27.73
CA GLU A 823 -33.82 9.18 -27.81
C GLU A 823 -32.86 10.24 -28.38
N ILE A 824 -33.38 11.09 -29.25
CA ILE A 824 -32.69 12.25 -29.80
C ILE A 824 -33.46 13.50 -29.41
N THR A 825 -32.77 14.49 -28.87
CA THR A 825 -33.30 15.85 -28.69
C THR A 825 -32.51 16.82 -29.57
N ARG A 826 -33.18 17.49 -30.51
CA ARG A 826 -32.55 18.49 -31.39
C ARG A 826 -32.45 19.85 -30.69
N GLN A 827 -31.59 20.73 -31.19
CA GLN A 827 -31.39 22.08 -30.63
C GLN A 827 -32.66 22.94 -30.55
N ASP A 828 -33.67 22.66 -31.38
CA ASP A 828 -34.98 23.33 -31.36
C ASP A 828 -35.95 22.76 -30.30
N GLY A 829 -35.51 21.76 -29.54
CA GLY A 829 -36.31 21.04 -28.54
C GLY A 829 -37.11 19.85 -29.10
N THR A 830 -37.06 19.59 -30.41
CA THR A 830 -37.77 18.45 -31.01
C THR A 830 -37.18 17.14 -30.51
N LYS A 831 -38.04 16.23 -30.04
CA LYS A 831 -37.65 14.89 -29.57
C LYS A 831 -38.09 13.78 -30.51
N GLN A 832 -37.23 12.80 -30.74
CA GLN A 832 -37.54 11.58 -31.50
C GLN A 832 -37.02 10.35 -30.74
N SER A 833 -37.89 9.35 -30.55
CA SER A 833 -37.53 8.10 -29.85
C SER A 833 -37.60 6.92 -30.80
N PHE A 834 -36.60 6.05 -30.74
CA PHE A 834 -36.47 4.83 -31.52
C PHE A 834 -36.29 3.66 -30.55
N ALA A 835 -37.31 2.81 -30.48
CA ALA A 835 -37.30 1.61 -29.64
C ALA A 835 -36.88 0.36 -30.44
N ASP A 836 -36.52 -0.71 -29.74
CA ASP A 836 -36.24 -2.03 -30.31
C ASP A 836 -35.15 -2.06 -31.41
N LEU A 837 -34.18 -1.15 -31.35
CA LEU A 837 -33.03 -1.15 -32.26
C LEU A 837 -32.20 -2.42 -32.02
N ALA A 838 -31.88 -3.16 -33.08
CA ALA A 838 -31.21 -4.44 -32.96
C ALA A 838 -29.72 -4.30 -32.59
N CYS A 839 -29.24 -5.19 -31.71
CA CYS A 839 -27.83 -5.51 -31.52
C CYS A 839 -27.68 -7.04 -31.45
N LYS A 840 -26.44 -7.56 -31.36
CA LYS A 840 -26.27 -9.01 -31.28
C LYS A 840 -26.68 -9.51 -29.88
N PRO A 841 -27.49 -10.57 -29.76
CA PRO A 841 -27.82 -11.15 -28.45
C PRO A 841 -26.61 -11.67 -27.66
N ALA A 842 -25.49 -11.92 -28.34
CA ALA A 842 -24.22 -12.32 -27.72
C ALA A 842 -23.48 -11.16 -27.01
N TRP A 843 -23.97 -9.92 -27.10
CA TRP A 843 -23.42 -8.77 -26.38
C TRP A 843 -23.86 -8.82 -24.90
N THR A 844 -23.00 -9.34 -24.03
CA THR A 844 -23.31 -9.59 -22.62
C THR A 844 -22.64 -8.62 -21.63
N SER A 845 -21.75 -7.75 -22.09
CA SER A 845 -21.00 -6.79 -21.24
C SER A 845 -20.70 -5.51 -22.03
N ALA A 846 -20.39 -4.40 -21.34
CA ALA A 846 -20.04 -3.13 -21.96
C ALA A 846 -18.64 -2.67 -21.51
N SER A 847 -17.61 -3.34 -22.01
CA SER A 847 -16.23 -3.21 -21.53
C SER A 847 -15.34 -2.32 -22.39
N TYR A 848 -15.85 -1.89 -23.55
CA TYR A 848 -15.15 -1.00 -24.47
C TYR A 848 -16.17 -0.16 -25.23
N MET A 849 -16.04 1.16 -25.17
CA MET A 849 -16.85 2.11 -25.91
C MET A 849 -15.93 3.04 -26.67
N LEU A 850 -16.40 3.56 -27.79
CA LEU A 850 -15.59 4.46 -28.58
C LEU A 850 -16.40 5.46 -29.37
N PHE A 851 -15.75 6.59 -29.66
CA PHE A 851 -16.16 7.54 -30.71
C PHE A 851 -15.07 7.56 -31.77
N SER A 852 -15.45 7.48 -33.04
CA SER A 852 -14.50 7.39 -34.15
C SER A 852 -14.90 8.32 -35.28
N ALA A 853 -13.90 8.99 -35.85
CA ALA A 853 -14.06 9.72 -37.10
C ALA A 853 -14.03 8.77 -38.30
N LEU A 854 -14.82 9.07 -39.32
CA LEU A 854 -14.89 8.33 -40.59
C LEU A 854 -14.50 9.20 -41.79
N GLY A 855 -14.07 10.44 -41.54
CA GLY A 855 -13.65 11.36 -42.57
C GLY A 855 -12.25 11.01 -43.11
N THR A 856 -11.82 11.78 -44.10
CA THR A 856 -10.45 11.70 -44.65
C THR A 856 -9.86 13.09 -44.89
N THR A 857 -10.47 14.10 -44.28
CA THR A 857 -10.18 15.52 -44.48
C THR A 857 -10.13 16.20 -43.12
N LYS A 858 -9.54 17.40 -43.06
CA LYS A 858 -9.43 18.16 -41.81
C LYS A 858 -10.77 18.76 -41.41
N THR A 859 -11.64 17.93 -40.85
CA THR A 859 -12.97 18.27 -40.33
C THR A 859 -13.12 17.68 -38.93
N ALA A 860 -14.04 18.20 -38.12
CA ALA A 860 -14.19 17.76 -36.75
C ALA A 860 -15.66 17.58 -36.35
N PHE A 861 -15.86 16.66 -35.41
CA PHE A 861 -17.08 16.60 -34.61
C PHE A 861 -16.75 16.89 -33.15
N PHE A 862 -17.76 17.32 -32.41
CA PHE A 862 -17.65 17.86 -31.06
C PHE A 862 -18.62 17.10 -30.16
N ILE A 863 -18.15 16.70 -28.98
CA ILE A 863 -18.93 15.99 -27.95
C ILE A 863 -19.00 16.89 -26.72
N ASP A 864 -20.17 17.00 -26.11
CA ASP A 864 -20.37 17.74 -24.88
C ASP A 864 -21.34 17.00 -23.95
N ASP A 865 -21.42 17.41 -22.68
CA ASP A 865 -22.30 16.81 -21.65
C ASP A 865 -22.26 15.25 -21.65
N LEU A 866 -21.06 14.67 -21.75
CA LEU A 866 -20.89 13.23 -21.84
C LEU A 866 -21.15 12.55 -20.50
N LYS A 867 -22.21 11.76 -20.42
CA LYS A 867 -22.59 10.96 -19.26
C LYS A 867 -22.67 9.49 -19.62
N MET A 868 -21.96 8.67 -18.85
CA MET A 868 -21.99 7.22 -18.98
C MET A 868 -22.13 6.60 -17.60
N GLU A 869 -23.20 5.85 -17.37
CA GLU A 869 -23.41 5.12 -16.13
C GLU A 869 -24.08 3.76 -16.34
N GLN A 870 -23.74 2.82 -15.47
CA GLN A 870 -24.47 1.57 -15.31
C GLN A 870 -25.55 1.78 -14.24
N MET A 871 -26.80 1.53 -14.61
CA MET A 871 -27.91 1.62 -13.68
C MET A 871 -27.80 0.51 -12.64
N THR A 872 -27.93 0.87 -11.36
CA THR A 872 -28.14 -0.12 -10.31
C THR A 872 -29.47 -0.81 -10.56
N THR A 873 -29.44 -2.14 -10.68
CA THR A 873 -30.68 -2.91 -10.74
C THR A 873 -31.37 -2.72 -9.38
N PRO A 874 -32.65 -2.30 -9.32
CA PRO A 874 -33.34 -2.10 -8.05
C PRO A 874 -33.40 -3.37 -7.19
#